data_AF-A0A9P8JQD4-F1
#
_entry.id   AF-A0A9P8JQD4-F1
#
_cell.length_a   1.000
_cell.length_b   1.000
_cell.length_c   1.000
_cell.angle_alpha   90.00
_cell.angle_beta   90.00
_cell.angle_gamma   90.00
#
_symmetry.space_group_name_H-M   'P 1'
#
loop_
_entity.id
_entity.type
_entity.pdbx_description
1 polymer ?
#
loop_
_entity_poly.entity_id
_entity_poly.type
_entity_poly.pdbx_seq_one_letter_code
_entity_poly.pdbx_strand_id
1 'polypeptide(L)'
;ATSDPLSDPEACLRDAILLQRLGVNTIRVYNLIADIDHDQCASIFNAAGIYMILDVNNGFDNSYLDRSAPWTTYTNAYLTHVFSIIEAFAPYPNLLGFFSGNEVINQDSAVNAPAYIRAVTRDMKDYIAKNVARQIPVGYSAADVATLLSDTWEYLGCELANSTSSKIDFFGLNDYEWCGDSSYMQSGYNVLVQQFGNTSIPVFFSEYGCNKVEPRTFTNVPVLYGDQMSVLSGGLVYEYSEDTNDYGLVNITSADEVHLLQDYGFLATQYSKLDENLLTSANSTATGQTPPTCDPSLITGSGFYNSWDLPARPSGVDALISSGISSANKGKTVSVTSTAMPATVYDYNGQQLNGLELTVLEEQDSNHPGLAGNYTPSTPTGTAAATSGSSGSSSTGGSSSATRSSSGKASSTASQTAATSKGAAAPVLASSGAATFGALLASLFFLQDMNDICRSDQHPTKPNYDDHDGHRSLSHTSQTVKTILCDENDIGASIHTRIVSIPIAASILIEPITFILVQSLPLPSIIHHLRVHTYFGVFNETINQRANKMQHYNHHNRKQCLVCPRYEKTEPCVNCQCSHYCSKECQVVDLPAHHTLCKSFAQFRDRPNQAVRRAIYLPAIRPSPEFVWLEMDEKYGYNQSDLASMRKTYLENSEDCLWPVEVNVDLVRMAKIYPHIIFGHQSKPPSKDEPINQSITRLTGNDDHGVRGSVIAYGQIKQEEEDGVKQPIVTDLDTTDLRIITNYFLGTFRYEGSKFGAVRVFCDSESKPDCRSHSTPVSSNLAVCNGDIGLWSQISILYGMPLVIIFATPLLPHQHDIPEVLEETERIRAEQGPISANRLASLLLVDMGNFENHAAENFGTIHPDLNRFRAQGLGNAIVIRKDQKPLSPAYLEAFCTWIEEDLLPKFTDANEQIRYALATELDEQDPRAWKRGADLIRLRQKMWDRCSRTRFNAWCKEKGIKLGQLGQL
;
A
#
# COMPACT_ATOMS: atom_id res chain seq x y z
N ALA A 1 -20.01 12.75 -2.47
CA ALA A 1 -21.14 13.63 -2.03
C ALA A 1 -20.94 14.22 -0.61
N THR A 2 -21.83 15.08 -0.09
CA THR A 2 -21.73 15.74 1.25
C THR A 2 -23.02 15.68 2.10
N SER A 3 -23.84 14.66 1.92
CA SER A 3 -25.11 14.44 2.65
C SER A 3 -25.13 13.06 3.29
N ASP A 4 -25.82 12.93 4.42
CA ASP A 4 -26.09 11.63 5.06
C ASP A 4 -26.99 10.78 4.12
N PRO A 5 -26.58 9.56 3.70
CA PRO A 5 -27.36 8.76 2.76
C PRO A 5 -28.57 8.07 3.41
N LEU A 6 -28.71 8.10 4.74
CA LEU A 6 -29.84 7.54 5.48
C LEU A 6 -30.89 8.61 5.85
N SER A 7 -30.84 9.80 5.25
CA SER A 7 -31.77 10.91 5.54
C SER A 7 -32.93 11.09 4.56
N ASP A 8 -32.96 10.37 3.44
CA ASP A 8 -34.02 10.46 2.42
C ASP A 8 -34.76 9.11 2.28
N PRO A 9 -35.98 8.99 2.81
CA PRO A 9 -36.74 7.75 2.78
C PRO A 9 -37.04 7.19 1.38
N GLU A 10 -37.21 8.05 0.36
CA GLU A 10 -37.52 7.59 -1.00
C GLU A 10 -36.26 7.09 -1.70
N ALA A 11 -35.11 7.72 -1.46
CA ALA A 11 -33.81 7.19 -1.86
C ALA A 11 -33.51 5.86 -1.17
N CYS A 12 -33.70 5.78 0.15
CA CYS A 12 -33.55 4.53 0.91
C CYS A 12 -34.47 3.41 0.40
N LEU A 13 -35.74 3.71 0.06
CA LEU A 13 -36.68 2.73 -0.51
C LEU A 13 -36.21 2.23 -1.89
N ARG A 14 -35.89 3.15 -2.79
CA ARG A 14 -35.35 2.87 -4.13
C ARG A 14 -34.13 1.95 -4.05
N ASP A 15 -33.17 2.29 -3.20
CA ASP A 15 -31.88 1.60 -3.15
C ASP A 15 -31.98 0.28 -2.37
N ALA A 16 -32.80 0.21 -1.31
CA ALA A 16 -33.12 -1.05 -0.65
C ALA A 16 -33.77 -2.07 -1.58
N ILE A 17 -34.64 -1.67 -2.51
CA ILE A 17 -35.24 -2.59 -3.51
C ILE A 17 -34.16 -3.14 -4.46
N LEU A 18 -33.23 -2.31 -4.91
CA LEU A 18 -32.16 -2.73 -5.83
C LEU A 18 -31.10 -3.59 -5.14
N LEU A 19 -30.74 -3.28 -3.90
CA LEU A 19 -29.84 -4.08 -3.06
C LEU A 19 -30.48 -5.41 -2.64
N GLN A 20 -31.77 -5.40 -2.26
CA GLN A 20 -32.52 -6.62 -1.93
C GLN A 20 -32.57 -7.56 -3.14
N ARG A 21 -32.93 -7.03 -4.31
CA ARG A 21 -32.98 -7.79 -5.57
C ARG A 21 -31.62 -8.37 -5.97
N LEU A 22 -30.52 -7.67 -5.67
CA LEU A 22 -29.15 -8.12 -5.90
C LEU A 22 -28.77 -9.28 -4.97
N GLY A 23 -29.41 -9.41 -3.81
CA GLY A 23 -29.09 -10.40 -2.77
C GLY A 23 -28.18 -9.88 -1.66
N VAL A 24 -27.98 -8.57 -1.58
CA VAL A 24 -27.18 -7.93 -0.51
C VAL A 24 -27.92 -8.03 0.82
N ASN A 25 -27.19 -8.35 1.89
CA ASN A 25 -27.74 -8.48 3.24
C ASN A 25 -27.18 -7.46 4.25
N THR A 26 -26.17 -6.68 3.86
CA THR A 26 -25.49 -5.69 4.72
C THR A 26 -25.04 -4.49 3.89
N ILE A 27 -25.24 -3.27 4.38
CA ILE A 27 -24.65 -2.04 3.85
C ILE A 27 -23.64 -1.45 4.85
N ARG A 28 -22.54 -0.89 4.35
CA ARG A 28 -21.63 -0.03 5.12
C ARG A 28 -21.97 1.44 4.84
N VAL A 29 -22.00 2.27 5.88
CA VAL A 29 -22.28 3.71 5.74
C VAL A 29 -21.23 4.54 6.47
N TYR A 30 -20.56 5.40 5.71
CA TYR A 30 -19.39 6.17 6.16
C TYR A 30 -19.75 7.52 6.80
N ASN A 31 -20.68 8.27 6.20
CA ASN A 31 -20.92 9.67 6.54
C ASN A 31 -22.31 9.86 7.16
N LEU A 32 -22.37 9.95 8.49
CA LEU A 32 -23.60 10.01 9.28
C LEU A 32 -23.70 11.28 10.13
N ILE A 33 -24.90 11.80 10.32
CA ILE A 33 -25.18 13.01 11.13
C ILE A 33 -26.14 12.64 12.25
N ALA A 34 -25.67 12.58 13.50
CA ALA A 34 -26.47 12.06 14.62
C ALA A 34 -27.80 12.80 14.90
N ASP A 35 -27.88 14.09 14.57
CA ASP A 35 -28.97 14.98 14.98
C ASP A 35 -30.17 15.02 14.01
N ILE A 36 -30.19 14.18 12.96
CA ILE A 36 -31.30 14.08 11.99
C ILE A 36 -32.10 12.78 12.16
N ASP A 37 -33.29 12.71 11.54
CA ASP A 37 -34.15 11.53 11.59
C ASP A 37 -33.70 10.47 10.56
N HIS A 38 -33.45 9.25 11.03
CA HIS A 38 -33.10 8.07 10.22
C HIS A 38 -34.16 6.96 10.30
N ASP A 39 -35.24 7.14 11.08
CA ASP A 39 -36.17 6.09 11.48
C ASP A 39 -36.72 5.32 10.28
N GLN A 40 -37.17 6.07 9.27
CA GLN A 40 -37.81 5.52 8.09
C GLN A 40 -36.80 4.75 7.22
N CYS A 41 -35.58 5.26 7.03
CA CYS A 41 -34.51 4.60 6.28
C CYS A 41 -34.02 3.33 6.97
N ALA A 42 -33.71 3.39 8.27
CA ALA A 42 -33.32 2.22 9.06
C ALA A 42 -34.41 1.13 9.03
N SER A 43 -35.69 1.53 9.13
CA SER A 43 -36.83 0.61 9.06
C SER A 43 -37.05 0.02 7.67
N ILE A 44 -36.76 0.77 6.59
CA ILE A 44 -36.77 0.28 5.20
C ILE A 44 -35.70 -0.80 5.01
N PHE A 45 -34.45 -0.56 5.42
CA PHE A 45 -33.40 -1.58 5.33
C PHE A 45 -33.69 -2.78 6.24
N ASN A 46 -34.28 -2.57 7.42
CA ASN A 46 -34.72 -3.68 8.28
C ASN A 46 -35.80 -4.54 7.61
N ALA A 47 -36.83 -3.92 7.03
CA ALA A 47 -37.86 -4.61 6.27
C ALA A 47 -37.33 -5.29 4.99
N ALA A 48 -36.19 -4.83 4.45
CA ALA A 48 -35.50 -5.47 3.34
C ALA A 48 -34.70 -6.73 3.76
N GLY A 49 -34.51 -6.98 5.06
CA GLY A 49 -33.56 -7.97 5.60
C GLY A 49 -32.10 -7.55 5.49
N ILE A 50 -31.85 -6.24 5.43
CA ILE A 50 -30.53 -5.62 5.23
C ILE A 50 -30.03 -4.99 6.54
N TYR A 51 -28.89 -5.49 7.00
CA TYR A 51 -28.13 -4.97 8.12
C TYR A 51 -27.36 -3.69 7.76
N MET A 52 -27.06 -2.88 8.77
CA MET A 52 -26.24 -1.67 8.64
C MET A 52 -24.99 -1.80 9.51
N ILE A 53 -23.81 -1.58 8.93
CA ILE A 53 -22.55 -1.43 9.67
C ILE A 53 -22.03 0.00 9.47
N LEU A 54 -21.75 0.70 10.57
CA LEU A 54 -21.70 2.17 10.57
C LEU A 54 -20.34 2.69 11.05
N ASP A 55 -19.71 3.58 10.30
CA ASP A 55 -18.53 4.31 10.75
C ASP A 55 -18.94 5.52 11.60
N VAL A 56 -18.24 5.74 12.72
CA VAL A 56 -18.52 6.88 13.65
C VAL A 56 -17.70 8.13 13.35
N ASN A 57 -17.15 8.24 12.14
CA ASN A 57 -16.26 9.32 11.70
C ASN A 57 -16.71 9.81 10.32
N ASN A 58 -16.98 11.11 10.15
CA ASN A 58 -17.60 11.67 8.94
C ASN A 58 -16.84 12.87 8.31
N GLY A 59 -15.60 13.12 8.76
CA GLY A 59 -14.70 14.11 8.16
C GLY A 59 -14.96 15.59 8.46
N PHE A 60 -16.02 15.94 9.20
CA PHE A 60 -16.25 17.33 9.64
C PHE A 60 -15.44 17.70 10.91
N ASP A 61 -15.45 18.99 11.28
CA ASP A 61 -14.71 19.49 12.44
C ASP A 61 -15.16 18.81 13.75
N ASN A 62 -14.22 18.15 14.44
CA ASN A 62 -14.44 17.35 15.65
C ASN A 62 -15.23 16.05 15.44
N SER A 63 -15.27 15.48 14.23
CA SER A 63 -15.93 14.19 13.96
C SER A 63 -15.07 13.23 13.14
N TYR A 64 -13.75 13.27 13.35
CA TYR A 64 -12.77 12.27 12.91
C TYR A 64 -11.57 12.23 13.87
N LEU A 65 -10.76 11.17 13.75
CA LEU A 65 -9.45 11.04 14.39
C LEU A 65 -8.35 11.23 13.35
N ASP A 66 -7.51 12.27 13.50
CA ASP A 66 -6.39 12.55 12.59
C ASP A 66 -5.31 11.46 12.72
N ARG A 67 -5.01 10.74 11.64
CA ARG A 67 -3.96 9.72 11.61
C ARG A 67 -2.57 10.27 11.96
N SER A 68 -2.27 11.51 11.59
CA SER A 68 -0.95 12.13 11.70
C SER A 68 -0.70 12.79 13.06
N ALA A 69 -1.76 13.18 13.77
CA ALA A 69 -1.70 13.83 15.07
C ALA A 69 -2.91 13.47 15.97
N PRO A 70 -3.17 12.18 16.26
CA PRO A 70 -4.43 11.73 16.88
C PRO A 70 -4.66 12.30 18.29
N TRP A 71 -3.60 12.72 18.98
CA TRP A 71 -3.69 13.42 20.27
C TRP A 71 -4.32 14.82 20.20
N THR A 72 -4.46 15.40 19.00
CA THR A 72 -5.09 16.72 18.80
C THR A 72 -6.61 16.62 18.61
N THR A 73 -7.08 15.51 18.04
CA THR A 73 -8.47 15.28 17.62
C THR A 73 -9.24 14.36 18.57
N TYR A 74 -8.56 13.44 19.26
CA TYR A 74 -9.13 12.66 20.37
C TYR A 74 -9.49 13.55 21.57
N THR A 75 -10.71 14.12 21.50
CA THR A 75 -11.20 15.19 22.37
C THR A 75 -12.58 14.86 22.95
N ASN A 76 -13.04 15.66 23.92
CA ASN A 76 -14.40 15.55 24.44
C ASN A 76 -15.45 15.84 23.34
N ALA A 77 -15.21 16.84 22.47
CA ALA A 77 -16.10 17.14 21.35
C ALA A 77 -16.23 15.94 20.39
N TYR A 78 -15.09 15.32 20.03
CA TYR A 78 -15.07 14.11 19.20
C TYR A 78 -15.81 12.93 19.83
N LEU A 79 -15.53 12.61 21.09
CA LEU A 79 -16.23 11.51 21.76
C LEU A 79 -17.72 11.83 22.00
N THR A 80 -18.11 13.10 22.13
CA THR A 80 -19.53 13.50 22.13
C THR A 80 -20.19 13.18 20.79
N HIS A 81 -19.56 13.49 19.65
CA HIS A 81 -20.08 13.11 18.32
C HIS A 81 -20.24 11.59 18.19
N VAL A 82 -19.19 10.82 18.53
CA VAL A 82 -19.20 9.35 18.48
C VAL A 82 -20.32 8.76 19.34
N PHE A 83 -20.53 9.28 20.56
CA PHE A 83 -21.61 8.84 21.45
C PHE A 83 -22.99 9.25 20.93
N SER A 84 -23.14 10.41 20.28
CA SER A 84 -24.42 10.78 19.63
C SER A 84 -24.77 9.86 18.45
N ILE A 85 -23.78 9.41 17.65
CA ILE A 85 -24.01 8.40 16.59
C ILE A 85 -24.47 7.07 17.20
N ILE A 86 -23.85 6.65 18.32
CA ILE A 86 -24.28 5.45 19.07
C ILE A 86 -25.73 5.62 19.55
N GLU A 87 -26.10 6.75 20.14
CA GLU A 87 -27.47 6.99 20.62
C GLU A 87 -28.53 7.01 19.51
N ALA A 88 -28.22 7.62 18.37
CA ALA A 88 -29.11 7.68 17.21
C ALA A 88 -29.42 6.28 16.65
N PHE A 89 -28.39 5.44 16.46
CA PHE A 89 -28.54 4.17 15.74
C PHE A 89 -28.67 2.90 16.61
N ALA A 90 -28.22 2.91 17.88
CA ALA A 90 -28.31 1.75 18.76
C ALA A 90 -29.71 1.11 18.91
N PRO A 91 -30.83 1.85 18.87
CA PRO A 91 -32.17 1.28 18.97
C PRO A 91 -32.60 0.40 17.78
N TYR A 92 -31.98 0.55 16.60
CA TYR A 92 -32.37 -0.23 15.42
C TYR A 92 -31.88 -1.69 15.53
N PRO A 93 -32.74 -2.70 15.27
CA PRO A 93 -32.35 -4.12 15.40
C PRO A 93 -31.35 -4.55 14.32
N ASN A 94 -31.46 -4.03 13.10
CA ASN A 94 -30.56 -4.32 11.98
C ASN A 94 -29.21 -3.57 12.01
N LEU A 95 -28.90 -2.77 13.03
CA LEU A 95 -27.54 -2.26 13.22
C LEU A 95 -26.63 -3.42 13.66
N LEU A 96 -25.73 -3.86 12.78
CA LEU A 96 -24.80 -4.97 12.97
C LEU A 96 -23.66 -4.61 13.94
N GLY A 97 -23.10 -3.40 13.81
CA GLY A 97 -21.98 -2.93 14.62
C GLY A 97 -21.45 -1.57 14.18
N PHE A 98 -20.48 -1.05 14.93
CA PHE A 98 -19.81 0.22 14.62
C PHE A 98 -18.33 0.03 14.29
N PHE A 99 -17.81 0.75 13.30
CA PHE A 99 -16.37 0.93 13.10
C PHE A 99 -15.88 2.12 13.93
N SER A 100 -14.94 1.87 14.85
CA SER A 100 -14.27 2.91 15.66
C SER A 100 -13.29 3.78 14.85
N GLY A 101 -12.89 3.33 13.66
CA GLY A 101 -12.10 4.10 12.70
C GLY A 101 -11.93 3.33 11.38
N ASN A 102 -11.60 4.08 10.32
CA ASN A 102 -11.27 3.58 8.99
C ASN A 102 -9.89 4.08 8.58
N GLU A 103 -8.95 3.20 8.28
CA GLU A 103 -7.61 3.51 7.74
C GLU A 103 -6.80 4.60 8.48
N VAL A 104 -7.05 4.75 9.79
CA VAL A 104 -6.30 5.67 10.67
C VAL A 104 -4.88 5.14 10.97
N ILE A 105 -4.69 3.82 10.96
CA ILE A 105 -3.40 3.15 11.11
C ILE A 105 -2.93 2.76 9.70
N ASN A 106 -2.00 3.53 9.14
CA ASN A 106 -1.41 3.29 7.81
C ASN A 106 -0.02 3.94 7.70
N GLN A 107 0.54 4.03 6.49
CA GLN A 107 1.88 4.55 6.21
C GLN A 107 2.07 6.04 6.60
N ASP A 108 1.00 6.84 6.61
CA ASP A 108 1.05 8.27 6.98
C ASP A 108 0.78 8.49 8.48
N SER A 109 0.44 7.44 9.22
CA SER A 109 -0.01 7.56 10.60
C SER A 109 1.14 7.82 11.57
N ALA A 110 0.87 8.61 12.61
CA ALA A 110 1.75 8.69 13.76
C ALA A 110 1.87 7.31 14.41
N VAL A 111 3.09 6.92 14.80
CA VAL A 111 3.37 5.57 15.32
C VAL A 111 2.39 5.12 16.40
N ASN A 112 1.98 6.02 17.31
CA ASN A 112 1.07 5.74 18.42
C ASN A 112 -0.44 5.76 18.06
N ALA A 113 -0.83 5.97 16.80
CA ALA A 113 -2.22 5.92 16.34
C ALA A 113 -3.00 4.64 16.75
N PRO A 114 -2.40 3.43 16.79
CA PRO A 114 -3.07 2.24 17.30
C PRO A 114 -3.59 2.38 18.74
N ALA A 115 -2.87 3.09 19.61
CA ALA A 115 -3.31 3.34 20.99
C ALA A 115 -4.53 4.27 21.06
N TYR A 116 -4.65 5.23 20.12
CA TYR A 116 -5.81 6.11 20.05
C TYR A 116 -7.04 5.38 19.50
N ILE A 117 -6.90 4.57 18.45
CA ILE A 117 -7.99 3.69 17.99
C ILE A 117 -8.45 2.78 19.13
N ARG A 118 -7.52 2.09 19.79
CA ARG A 118 -7.83 1.17 20.91
C ARG A 118 -8.48 1.88 22.11
N ALA A 119 -8.21 3.18 22.31
CA ALA A 119 -8.90 4.02 23.30
C ALA A 119 -10.29 4.49 22.86
N VAL A 120 -10.51 4.76 21.57
CA VAL A 120 -11.85 5.03 21.02
C VAL A 120 -12.73 3.78 21.11
N THR A 121 -12.22 2.61 20.73
CA THR A 121 -12.88 1.30 20.91
C THR A 121 -13.31 1.08 22.37
N ARG A 122 -12.39 1.31 23.33
CA ARG A 122 -12.66 1.27 24.78
C ARG A 122 -13.81 2.19 25.18
N ASP A 123 -13.79 3.44 24.72
CA ASP A 123 -14.74 4.46 25.17
C ASP A 123 -16.13 4.28 24.56
N MET A 124 -16.20 3.83 23.30
CA MET A 124 -17.45 3.40 22.67
C MET A 124 -18.08 2.21 23.41
N LYS A 125 -17.28 1.16 23.72
CA LYS A 125 -17.77 -0.05 24.39
C LYS A 125 -18.17 0.22 25.84
N ASP A 126 -17.45 1.07 26.56
CA ASP A 126 -17.85 1.54 27.89
C ASP A 126 -19.15 2.39 27.84
N TYR A 127 -19.34 3.23 26.82
CA TYR A 127 -20.59 3.98 26.64
C TYR A 127 -21.77 3.05 26.33
N ILE A 128 -21.60 2.11 25.40
CA ILE A 128 -22.61 1.11 25.02
C ILE A 128 -23.00 0.26 26.24
N ALA A 129 -22.02 -0.34 26.93
CA ALA A 129 -22.28 -1.17 28.11
C ALA A 129 -22.94 -0.41 29.29
N LYS A 130 -22.90 0.92 29.29
CA LYS A 130 -23.46 1.77 30.33
C LYS A 130 -24.84 2.37 29.99
N ASN A 131 -25.08 2.70 28.72
CA ASN A 131 -26.27 3.47 28.28
C ASN A 131 -27.17 2.72 27.29
N VAL A 132 -26.69 1.65 26.66
CA VAL A 132 -27.41 0.87 25.64
C VAL A 132 -27.75 -0.52 26.17
N ALA A 133 -29.00 -0.96 25.96
CA ALA A 133 -29.46 -2.28 26.45
C ALA A 133 -28.96 -3.45 25.59
N ARG A 134 -28.83 -3.25 24.28
CA ARG A 134 -28.28 -4.23 23.33
C ARG A 134 -26.76 -4.21 23.41
N GLN A 135 -26.13 -5.38 23.42
CA GLN A 135 -24.68 -5.46 23.19
C GLN A 135 -24.43 -5.26 21.69
N ILE A 136 -23.76 -4.16 21.34
CA ILE A 136 -23.44 -3.80 19.96
C ILE A 136 -21.92 -3.86 19.81
N PRO A 137 -21.40 -4.67 18.88
CA PRO A 137 -19.95 -4.85 18.73
C PRO A 137 -19.31 -3.60 18.11
N VAL A 138 -18.07 -3.32 18.52
CA VAL A 138 -17.25 -2.23 17.97
C VAL A 138 -15.96 -2.79 17.39
N GLY A 139 -15.79 -2.62 16.08
CA GLY A 139 -14.62 -3.06 15.34
C GLY A 139 -13.74 -1.93 14.82
N TYR A 140 -12.85 -2.28 13.90
CA TYR A 140 -11.97 -1.35 13.18
C TYR A 140 -11.86 -1.77 11.72
N SER A 141 -11.78 -0.81 10.79
CA SER A 141 -11.58 -1.05 9.36
C SER A 141 -10.15 -0.65 8.99
N ALA A 142 -9.36 -1.63 8.57
CA ALA A 142 -7.94 -1.48 8.29
C ALA A 142 -7.66 -1.35 6.78
N ALA A 143 -6.68 -0.53 6.44
CA ALA A 143 -6.09 -0.52 5.10
C ALA A 143 -5.29 -1.81 4.88
N ASP A 144 -5.35 -2.39 3.69
CA ASP A 144 -4.40 -3.44 3.32
C ASP A 144 -2.99 -2.87 3.13
N VAL A 145 -2.19 -2.99 4.19
CA VAL A 145 -0.79 -2.60 4.22
C VAL A 145 0.00 -3.77 4.76
N ALA A 146 0.52 -4.63 3.87
CA ALA A 146 1.20 -5.88 4.22
C ALA A 146 2.31 -5.76 5.32
N THR A 147 2.93 -4.59 5.50
CA THR A 147 3.92 -4.35 6.56
C THR A 147 3.36 -3.90 7.91
N LEU A 148 2.05 -3.64 8.00
CA LEU A 148 1.34 -3.18 9.21
C LEU A 148 0.13 -4.06 9.56
N LEU A 149 -0.43 -4.81 8.60
CA LEU A 149 -1.71 -5.52 8.73
C LEU A 149 -1.72 -6.52 9.90
N SER A 150 -0.74 -7.43 9.95
CA SER A 150 -0.64 -8.43 11.02
C SER A 150 -0.47 -7.78 12.40
N ASP A 151 0.44 -6.81 12.52
CA ASP A 151 0.67 -6.08 13.77
C ASP A 151 -0.56 -5.28 14.21
N THR A 152 -1.34 -4.72 13.27
CA THR A 152 -2.58 -3.99 13.53
C THR A 152 -3.68 -4.90 14.04
N TRP A 153 -3.83 -6.08 13.43
CA TRP A 153 -4.79 -7.10 13.85
C TRP A 153 -4.45 -7.66 15.25
N GLU A 154 -3.19 -8.03 15.50
CA GLU A 154 -2.73 -8.47 16.83
C GLU A 154 -2.87 -7.35 17.88
N TYR A 155 -2.41 -6.14 17.59
CA TYR A 155 -2.42 -5.03 18.55
C TYR A 155 -3.82 -4.63 18.99
N LEU A 156 -4.82 -4.68 18.09
CA LEU A 156 -6.22 -4.37 18.41
C LEU A 156 -6.99 -5.60 18.94
N GLY A 157 -6.64 -6.80 18.48
CA GLY A 157 -7.31 -8.07 18.79
C GLY A 157 -6.85 -8.77 20.07
N CYS A 158 -5.68 -8.44 20.62
CA CYS A 158 -5.20 -9.02 21.87
C CYS A 158 -5.96 -8.51 23.11
N GLU A 159 -6.00 -9.30 24.19
CA GLU A 159 -6.59 -8.93 25.48
C GLU A 159 -5.65 -8.12 26.37
N LEU A 160 -6.17 -7.03 26.93
CA LEU A 160 -5.42 -6.08 27.73
C LEU A 160 -5.95 -6.03 29.16
N ALA A 161 -5.21 -6.62 30.10
CA ALA A 161 -5.69 -6.90 31.46
C ALA A 161 -6.08 -5.66 32.31
N ASN A 162 -5.57 -4.46 31.97
CA ASN A 162 -5.96 -3.19 32.61
C ASN A 162 -7.03 -2.42 31.83
N SER A 163 -7.49 -2.91 30.67
CA SER A 163 -8.56 -2.28 29.87
C SER A 163 -9.22 -3.30 28.92
N THR A 164 -10.03 -4.21 29.47
CA THR A 164 -10.64 -5.33 28.72
C THR A 164 -11.65 -4.87 27.65
N SER A 165 -12.33 -3.73 27.85
CA SER A 165 -13.23 -3.15 26.84
C SER A 165 -12.51 -2.57 25.62
N SER A 166 -11.17 -2.46 25.65
CA SER A 166 -10.38 -1.83 24.59
C SER A 166 -10.12 -2.71 23.37
N LYS A 167 -10.29 -4.03 23.47
CA LYS A 167 -10.16 -4.97 22.34
C LYS A 167 -11.31 -4.73 21.35
N ILE A 168 -11.03 -4.77 20.04
CA ILE A 168 -12.07 -4.78 18.99
C ILE A 168 -12.89 -6.08 19.00
N ASP A 169 -14.14 -6.01 18.57
CA ASP A 169 -15.05 -7.16 18.47
C ASP A 169 -15.02 -7.84 17.10
N PHE A 170 -14.61 -7.12 16.04
CA PHE A 170 -14.42 -7.62 14.67
C PHE A 170 -13.39 -6.75 13.92
N PHE A 171 -12.81 -7.29 12.86
CA PHE A 171 -11.81 -6.63 12.01
C PHE A 171 -12.28 -6.58 10.56
N GLY A 172 -12.47 -5.38 10.02
CA GLY A 172 -12.66 -5.13 8.60
C GLY A 172 -11.31 -4.94 7.91
N LEU A 173 -11.13 -5.55 6.74
CA LEU A 173 -10.02 -5.26 5.83
C LEU A 173 -10.54 -4.62 4.55
N ASN A 174 -9.96 -3.49 4.15
CA ASN A 174 -10.20 -2.88 2.85
C ASN A 174 -9.31 -3.55 1.81
N ASP A 175 -9.83 -4.60 1.16
CA ASP A 175 -9.10 -5.48 0.24
C ASP A 175 -9.28 -5.07 -1.23
N TYR A 176 -8.17 -4.89 -1.94
CA TYR A 176 -8.19 -4.59 -3.37
C TYR A 176 -7.17 -5.42 -4.18
N GLU A 177 -6.69 -6.56 -3.64
CA GLU A 177 -5.70 -7.41 -4.31
C GLU A 177 -6.29 -8.20 -5.50
N TRP A 178 -7.59 -8.53 -5.49
CA TRP A 178 -8.23 -9.22 -6.63
C TRP A 178 -8.71 -8.23 -7.70
N CYS A 179 -7.88 -7.99 -8.72
CA CYS A 179 -8.23 -7.20 -9.90
C CYS A 179 -8.48 -8.09 -11.13
N GLY A 180 -9.66 -8.02 -11.73
CA GLY A 180 -10.01 -8.74 -12.98
C GLY A 180 -9.98 -10.27 -12.86
N ASP A 181 -9.51 -10.95 -13.90
CA ASP A 181 -9.32 -12.41 -13.91
C ASP A 181 -8.06 -12.81 -13.09
N SER A 182 -8.21 -12.81 -11.76
CA SER A 182 -7.23 -13.32 -10.80
C SER A 182 -7.64 -14.70 -10.26
N SER A 183 -6.96 -15.16 -9.20
CA SER A 183 -7.27 -16.41 -8.50
C SER A 183 -6.86 -16.34 -7.03
N TYR A 184 -7.39 -17.23 -6.18
CA TYR A 184 -7.11 -17.34 -4.74
C TYR A 184 -5.61 -17.27 -4.35
N MET A 185 -4.73 -17.78 -5.22
CA MET A 185 -3.26 -17.77 -5.01
C MET A 185 -2.56 -16.55 -5.63
N GLN A 186 -3.21 -15.85 -6.56
CA GLN A 186 -2.67 -14.68 -7.27
C GLN A 186 -3.10 -13.37 -6.61
N SER A 187 -4.23 -13.35 -5.92
CA SER A 187 -4.78 -12.19 -5.19
C SER A 187 -4.43 -12.18 -3.70
N GLY A 188 -3.40 -12.91 -3.26
CA GLY A 188 -2.99 -13.02 -1.85
C GLY A 188 -4.03 -13.63 -0.88
N TYR A 189 -5.23 -13.99 -1.33
CA TYR A 189 -6.33 -14.47 -0.46
C TYR A 189 -5.96 -15.74 0.32
N ASN A 190 -5.08 -16.58 -0.21
CA ASN A 190 -4.50 -17.70 0.53
C ASN A 190 -3.67 -17.26 1.76
N VAL A 191 -2.96 -16.13 1.67
CA VAL A 191 -2.15 -15.55 2.75
C VAL A 191 -3.07 -14.94 3.81
N LEU A 192 -4.12 -14.22 3.38
CA LEU A 192 -5.12 -13.65 4.29
C LEU A 192 -5.84 -14.75 5.10
N VAL A 193 -6.27 -15.83 4.44
CA VAL A 193 -6.89 -16.99 5.11
C VAL A 193 -5.92 -17.69 6.07
N GLN A 194 -4.63 -17.80 5.70
CA GLN A 194 -3.61 -18.38 6.57
C GLN A 194 -3.34 -17.49 7.80
N GLN A 195 -3.20 -16.18 7.61
CA GLN A 195 -2.96 -15.20 8.67
C GLN A 195 -4.13 -15.14 9.67
N PHE A 196 -5.36 -15.04 9.17
CA PHE A 196 -6.56 -14.94 10.03
C PHE A 196 -7.10 -16.31 10.49
N GLY A 197 -6.49 -17.43 10.09
CA GLY A 197 -6.96 -18.80 10.35
C GLY A 197 -7.15 -19.17 11.83
N ASN A 198 -6.48 -18.48 12.75
CA ASN A 198 -6.61 -18.66 14.20
C ASN A 198 -7.30 -17.46 14.91
N THR A 199 -8.05 -16.64 14.18
CA THR A 199 -8.71 -15.46 14.75
C THR A 199 -9.72 -15.78 15.86
N SER A 200 -9.80 -14.88 16.85
CA SER A 200 -10.76 -14.90 17.96
C SER A 200 -11.83 -13.80 17.84
N ILE A 201 -11.91 -13.18 16.67
CA ILE A 201 -12.88 -12.16 16.26
C ILE A 201 -13.26 -12.39 14.79
N PRO A 202 -14.49 -12.09 14.34
CA PRO A 202 -14.83 -12.12 12.92
C PRO A 202 -13.90 -11.20 12.12
N VAL A 203 -13.40 -11.70 10.99
CA VAL A 203 -12.62 -10.93 10.01
C VAL A 203 -13.35 -11.00 8.68
N PHE A 204 -13.51 -9.88 7.99
CA PHE A 204 -14.22 -9.79 6.70
C PHE A 204 -13.66 -8.65 5.86
N PHE A 205 -13.96 -8.64 4.57
CA PHE A 205 -13.57 -7.49 3.73
C PHE A 205 -14.59 -6.36 3.92
N SER A 206 -14.18 -5.30 4.63
CA SER A 206 -15.00 -4.10 4.87
C SER A 206 -15.22 -3.28 3.59
N GLU A 207 -14.32 -3.45 2.62
CA GLU A 207 -14.41 -3.02 1.24
C GLU A 207 -13.76 -4.08 0.34
N TYR A 208 -14.34 -4.36 -0.83
CA TYR A 208 -13.65 -5.02 -1.93
C TYR A 208 -14.18 -4.64 -3.31
N GLY A 209 -13.36 -4.87 -4.35
CA GLY A 209 -13.81 -4.82 -5.76
C GLY A 209 -12.96 -3.92 -6.65
N CYS A 210 -11.65 -4.21 -6.76
CA CYS A 210 -10.67 -3.46 -7.56
C CYS A 210 -11.13 -3.14 -9.00
N ASN A 211 -11.18 -1.85 -9.35
CA ASN A 211 -11.57 -1.36 -10.68
C ASN A 211 -10.41 -1.21 -11.69
N LYS A 212 -9.17 -1.65 -11.38
CA LYS A 212 -8.03 -1.60 -12.32
C LYS A 212 -8.23 -2.41 -13.62
N VAL A 213 -9.28 -3.22 -13.70
CA VAL A 213 -9.73 -3.95 -14.89
C VAL A 213 -11.25 -3.81 -14.99
N GLU A 214 -11.71 -3.14 -16.04
CA GLU A 214 -13.12 -2.83 -16.31
C GLU A 214 -13.69 -3.68 -17.47
N PRO A 215 -14.99 -4.02 -17.47
CA PRO A 215 -15.91 -3.94 -16.32
C PRO A 215 -15.53 -4.96 -15.24
N ARG A 216 -15.94 -4.73 -13.98
CA ARG A 216 -15.59 -5.64 -12.88
C ARG A 216 -16.43 -6.91 -12.97
N THR A 217 -15.76 -8.02 -13.30
CA THR A 217 -16.40 -9.33 -13.45
C THR A 217 -16.68 -10.04 -12.12
N PHE A 218 -16.21 -9.50 -10.99
CA PHE A 218 -16.38 -10.04 -9.62
C PHE A 218 -16.06 -11.53 -9.47
N THR A 219 -15.05 -12.02 -10.19
CA THR A 219 -14.61 -13.44 -10.15
C THR A 219 -14.10 -13.89 -8.79
N ASN A 220 -13.82 -12.95 -7.88
CA ASN A 220 -13.48 -13.19 -6.48
C ASN A 220 -14.67 -13.69 -5.63
N VAL A 221 -15.91 -13.29 -5.96
CA VAL A 221 -17.10 -13.53 -5.14
C VAL A 221 -17.36 -15.02 -4.85
N PRO A 222 -17.35 -15.95 -5.84
CA PRO A 222 -17.52 -17.38 -5.56
C PRO A 222 -16.36 -18.02 -4.78
N VAL A 223 -15.24 -17.32 -4.60
CA VAL A 223 -14.10 -17.78 -3.78
C VAL A 223 -14.21 -17.22 -2.36
N LEU A 224 -14.54 -15.94 -2.21
CA LEU A 224 -14.78 -15.27 -0.92
C LEU A 224 -15.88 -15.96 -0.08
N TYR A 225 -16.92 -16.44 -0.76
CA TYR A 225 -18.05 -17.16 -0.15
C TYR A 225 -17.97 -18.69 -0.33
N GLY A 226 -16.80 -19.23 -0.70
CA GLY A 226 -16.56 -20.66 -0.88
C GLY A 226 -15.71 -21.27 0.25
N ASP A 227 -15.62 -22.61 0.28
CA ASP A 227 -14.93 -23.38 1.33
C ASP A 227 -13.53 -22.83 1.68
N GLN A 228 -12.77 -22.38 0.67
CA GLN A 228 -11.40 -21.89 0.79
C GLN A 228 -11.27 -20.60 1.63
N MET A 229 -12.36 -19.86 1.85
CA MET A 229 -12.38 -18.59 2.59
C MET A 229 -13.34 -18.60 3.78
N SER A 230 -13.85 -19.77 4.18
CA SER A 230 -14.73 -20.01 5.35
C SER A 230 -14.15 -19.67 6.74
N VAL A 231 -12.94 -19.09 6.77
CA VAL A 231 -12.32 -18.40 7.92
C VAL A 231 -12.85 -16.96 8.04
N LEU A 232 -13.16 -16.31 6.93
CA LEU A 232 -13.64 -14.94 6.84
C LEU A 232 -15.18 -14.90 6.76
N SER A 233 -15.76 -13.83 7.30
CA SER A 233 -17.21 -13.60 7.36
C SER A 233 -17.75 -12.85 6.13
N GLY A 234 -17.26 -13.18 4.93
CA GLY A 234 -17.64 -12.52 3.67
C GLY A 234 -17.03 -11.13 3.49
N GLY A 235 -17.80 -10.21 2.90
CA GLY A 235 -17.39 -8.81 2.75
C GLY A 235 -18.37 -7.92 1.97
N LEU A 236 -18.06 -6.63 1.86
CA LEU A 236 -18.91 -5.61 1.21
C LEU A 236 -18.25 -5.04 -0.04
N VAL A 237 -19.01 -4.90 -1.13
CA VAL A 237 -18.53 -4.29 -2.38
C VAL A 237 -18.42 -2.78 -2.24
N TYR A 238 -17.26 -2.22 -2.61
CA TYR A 238 -17.07 -0.78 -2.80
C TYR A 238 -17.34 -0.43 -4.28
N GLU A 239 -18.30 0.43 -4.63
CA GLU A 239 -19.39 0.98 -3.82
C GLU A 239 -20.71 0.97 -4.61
N TYR A 240 -21.83 1.33 -3.97
CA TYR A 240 -23.15 1.23 -4.61
C TYR A 240 -23.40 2.33 -5.66
N SER A 241 -23.19 3.60 -5.30
CA SER A 241 -23.45 4.75 -6.16
C SER A 241 -22.19 5.19 -6.91
N GLU A 242 -22.30 5.47 -8.20
CA GLU A 242 -21.23 6.05 -9.01
C GLU A 242 -20.86 7.48 -8.56
N ASP A 243 -19.59 7.71 -8.25
CA ASP A 243 -18.95 9.03 -8.13
C ASP A 243 -17.71 9.04 -9.06
N THR A 244 -16.93 10.11 -9.04
CA THR A 244 -15.73 10.38 -9.86
C THR A 244 -14.53 9.44 -9.64
N ASN A 245 -14.75 8.30 -8.98
CA ASN A 245 -13.78 7.25 -8.69
C ASN A 245 -13.98 5.98 -9.54
N ASP A 246 -15.05 5.92 -10.34
CA ASP A 246 -15.39 4.81 -11.24
C ASP A 246 -15.58 3.46 -10.49
N TYR A 247 -16.24 3.48 -9.33
CA TYR A 247 -16.46 2.32 -8.43
C TYR A 247 -17.92 1.90 -8.25
N GLY A 248 -18.89 2.58 -8.89
CA GLY A 248 -20.32 2.37 -8.65
C GLY A 248 -20.88 1.04 -9.18
N LEU A 249 -22.06 0.67 -8.67
CA LEU A 249 -22.95 -0.35 -9.24
C LEU A 249 -24.13 0.30 -9.97
N VAL A 250 -24.55 1.51 -9.56
CA VAL A 250 -25.64 2.27 -10.16
C VAL A 250 -25.28 3.74 -10.35
N ASN A 251 -25.74 4.32 -11.45
CA ASN A 251 -25.66 5.75 -11.71
C ASN A 251 -27.05 6.39 -11.46
N ILE A 252 -27.12 7.31 -10.50
CA ILE A 252 -28.35 7.97 -10.06
C ILE A 252 -28.44 9.32 -10.76
N THR A 253 -29.18 9.39 -11.87
CA THR A 253 -29.27 10.60 -12.72
C THR A 253 -30.21 11.64 -12.16
N SER A 254 -31.22 11.23 -11.38
CA SER A 254 -32.09 12.10 -10.58
C SER A 254 -32.66 11.32 -9.38
N ALA A 255 -33.47 11.98 -8.54
CA ALA A 255 -34.16 11.29 -7.44
C ALA A 255 -35.09 10.17 -7.97
N ASP A 256 -35.69 10.41 -9.15
CA ASP A 256 -36.69 9.58 -9.83
C ASP A 256 -36.13 8.79 -11.05
N GLU A 257 -34.81 8.75 -11.28
CA GLU A 257 -34.19 7.97 -12.36
C GLU A 257 -32.84 7.34 -11.95
N VAL A 258 -32.68 6.04 -12.23
CA VAL A 258 -31.46 5.26 -11.95
C VAL A 258 -31.12 4.33 -13.12
N HIS A 259 -29.83 4.26 -13.46
CA HIS A 259 -29.28 3.35 -14.46
C HIS A 259 -28.35 2.35 -13.80
N LEU A 260 -28.65 1.05 -13.91
CA LEU A 260 -27.76 -0.01 -13.40
C LEU A 260 -26.54 -0.11 -14.31
N LEU A 261 -25.33 -0.17 -13.73
CA LEU A 261 -24.09 -0.33 -14.48
C LEU A 261 -23.80 -1.81 -14.80
N GLN A 262 -22.86 -2.07 -15.70
CA GLN A 262 -22.50 -3.44 -16.10
C GLN A 262 -22.04 -4.27 -14.88
N ASP A 263 -21.35 -3.64 -13.96
CA ASP A 263 -20.84 -4.20 -12.71
C ASP A 263 -21.95 -4.75 -11.81
N TYR A 264 -23.13 -4.11 -11.74
CA TYR A 264 -24.32 -4.68 -11.06
C TYR A 264 -24.75 -6.00 -11.72
N GLY A 265 -24.73 -6.06 -13.05
CA GLY A 265 -25.04 -7.27 -13.82
C GLY A 265 -24.04 -8.40 -13.61
N PHE A 266 -22.74 -8.09 -13.57
CA PHE A 266 -21.70 -9.08 -13.26
C PHE A 266 -21.77 -9.54 -11.80
N LEU A 267 -21.95 -8.63 -10.84
CA LEU A 267 -22.08 -8.97 -9.42
C LEU A 267 -23.30 -9.87 -9.17
N ALA A 268 -24.47 -9.54 -9.73
CA ALA A 268 -25.66 -10.41 -9.67
C ALA A 268 -25.40 -11.78 -10.31
N THR A 269 -24.63 -11.83 -11.40
CA THR A 269 -24.22 -13.08 -12.05
C THR A 269 -23.30 -13.93 -11.16
N GLN A 270 -22.51 -13.32 -10.27
CA GLN A 270 -21.66 -14.06 -9.32
C GLN A 270 -22.42 -14.46 -8.04
N TYR A 271 -23.25 -13.56 -7.49
CA TYR A 271 -24.13 -13.86 -6.36
C TYR A 271 -25.13 -15.00 -6.65
N SER A 272 -25.60 -15.15 -7.90
CA SER A 272 -26.44 -16.29 -8.31
C SER A 272 -25.74 -17.66 -8.34
N LYS A 273 -24.45 -17.74 -7.98
CA LYS A 273 -23.66 -18.98 -7.91
C LYS A 273 -23.31 -19.42 -6.49
N LEU A 274 -23.69 -18.64 -5.47
CA LEU A 274 -23.33 -18.91 -4.08
C LEU A 274 -24.16 -20.05 -3.49
N ASP A 275 -23.58 -20.82 -2.57
CA ASP A 275 -24.29 -21.87 -1.84
C ASP A 275 -24.90 -21.29 -0.55
N GLU A 276 -26.23 -21.21 -0.51
CA GLU A 276 -27.01 -20.72 0.63
C GLU A 276 -26.69 -21.47 1.94
N ASN A 277 -26.29 -22.74 1.85
CA ASN A 277 -25.91 -23.55 3.01
C ASN A 277 -24.54 -23.11 3.58
N LEU A 278 -23.61 -22.68 2.73
CA LEU A 278 -22.33 -22.12 3.18
C LEU A 278 -22.52 -20.71 3.76
N LEU A 279 -23.32 -19.87 3.09
CA LEU A 279 -23.66 -18.51 3.56
C LEU A 279 -24.31 -18.49 4.95
N THR A 280 -25.07 -19.54 5.29
CA THR A 280 -25.74 -19.69 6.60
C THR A 280 -24.98 -20.59 7.58
N SER A 281 -23.80 -21.11 7.20
CA SER A 281 -23.00 -21.98 8.07
C SER A 281 -22.18 -21.19 9.09
N ALA A 282 -22.38 -21.47 10.38
CA ALA A 282 -21.59 -20.86 11.45
C ALA A 282 -20.31 -21.66 11.72
N ASN A 283 -19.14 -21.04 11.58
CA ASN A 283 -17.85 -21.62 11.93
C ASN A 283 -17.68 -21.71 13.47
N SER A 284 -18.30 -22.74 14.06
CA SER A 284 -18.29 -23.01 15.51
C SER A 284 -16.91 -23.24 16.13
N THR A 285 -15.86 -23.41 15.31
CA THR A 285 -14.47 -23.45 15.78
C THR A 285 -13.97 -22.06 16.18
N ALA A 286 -14.29 -21.03 15.39
CA ALA A 286 -13.87 -19.65 15.65
C ALA A 286 -14.47 -19.09 16.95
N THR A 287 -15.73 -19.44 17.25
CA THR A 287 -16.41 -19.03 18.50
C THR A 287 -15.82 -19.65 19.77
N GLY A 288 -14.91 -20.63 19.65
CA GLY A 288 -14.19 -21.23 20.77
C GLY A 288 -12.78 -20.67 21.00
N GLN A 289 -12.26 -19.81 20.12
CA GLN A 289 -10.89 -19.31 20.22
C GLN A 289 -10.76 -18.20 21.27
N THR A 290 -9.79 -18.34 22.17
CA THR A 290 -9.45 -17.29 23.13
C THR A 290 -8.45 -16.32 22.53
N PRO A 291 -8.70 -14.99 22.55
CA PRO A 291 -7.71 -13.99 22.13
C PRO A 291 -6.39 -14.11 22.93
N PRO A 292 -5.23 -13.83 22.31
CA PRO A 292 -3.95 -13.80 23.02
C PRO A 292 -3.90 -12.64 24.02
N THR A 293 -3.13 -12.77 25.10
CA THR A 293 -2.84 -11.62 25.96
C THR A 293 -1.86 -10.69 25.26
N CYS A 294 -2.10 -9.39 25.30
CA CYS A 294 -1.23 -8.39 24.69
C CYS A 294 0.19 -8.45 25.26
N ASP A 295 1.16 -8.76 24.42
CA ASP A 295 2.59 -8.81 24.73
C ASP A 295 3.39 -8.25 23.53
N PRO A 296 4.51 -7.52 23.76
CA PRO A 296 5.33 -6.96 22.68
C PRO A 296 5.87 -7.99 21.67
N SER A 297 5.89 -9.28 22.00
CA SER A 297 6.28 -10.35 21.08
C SER A 297 5.22 -10.73 20.03
N LEU A 298 3.98 -10.25 20.16
CA LEU A 298 2.97 -10.31 19.09
C LEU A 298 3.26 -9.31 17.95
N ILE A 299 4.07 -8.28 18.21
CA ILE A 299 4.37 -7.20 17.26
C ILE A 299 5.69 -7.49 16.55
N THR A 300 5.62 -7.67 15.23
CA THR A 300 6.73 -8.15 14.40
C THR A 300 7.51 -7.00 13.74
N GLY A 301 6.83 -5.91 13.39
CA GLY A 301 7.40 -4.73 12.77
C GLY A 301 8.15 -3.86 13.77
N SER A 302 9.46 -3.70 13.58
CA SER A 302 10.33 -2.91 14.46
C SER A 302 10.06 -1.39 14.49
N GLY A 303 9.05 -0.92 13.76
CA GLY A 303 8.55 0.46 13.76
C GLY A 303 7.08 0.58 14.15
N PHE A 304 6.38 -0.52 14.46
CA PHE A 304 5.01 -0.50 14.95
C PHE A 304 4.97 -0.23 16.47
N TYR A 305 3.86 0.29 16.97
CA TYR A 305 3.71 0.66 18.38
C TYR A 305 3.41 -0.57 19.27
N ASN A 306 4.31 -0.85 20.21
CA ASN A 306 4.30 -2.06 21.04
C ASN A 306 4.26 -1.77 22.55
N SER A 307 3.69 -0.63 22.96
CA SER A 307 3.18 -0.44 24.32
C SER A 307 1.64 -0.46 24.29
N TRP A 308 1.01 -0.83 25.40
CA TRP A 308 -0.44 -0.75 25.58
C TRP A 308 -0.85 0.33 26.61
N ASP A 309 0.01 1.34 26.78
CA ASP A 309 -0.29 2.59 27.51
C ASP A 309 -1.33 3.43 26.75
N LEU A 310 -2.61 3.06 26.86
CA LEU A 310 -3.70 3.78 26.20
C LEU A 310 -3.81 5.23 26.71
N PRO A 311 -4.12 6.21 25.82
CA PRO A 311 -4.35 7.58 26.24
C PRO A 311 -5.49 7.69 27.25
N ALA A 312 -5.30 8.58 28.22
CA ALA A 312 -6.30 8.93 29.21
C ALA A 312 -7.48 9.65 28.55
N ARG A 313 -8.68 9.47 29.11
CA ARG A 313 -9.91 10.10 28.63
C ARG A 313 -9.81 11.63 28.63
N PRO A 314 -10.27 12.31 27.57
CA PRO A 314 -10.44 13.76 27.58
C PRO A 314 -11.36 14.23 28.72
N SER A 315 -11.03 15.38 29.32
CA SER A 315 -11.76 15.90 30.49
C SER A 315 -13.26 16.03 30.23
N GLY A 316 -14.07 15.32 31.02
CA GLY A 316 -15.53 15.28 30.93
C GLY A 316 -16.12 14.02 30.28
N VAL A 317 -15.32 13.21 29.58
CA VAL A 317 -15.81 11.99 28.90
C VAL A 317 -16.37 10.95 29.87
N ASP A 318 -15.77 10.75 31.05
CA ASP A 318 -16.33 9.86 32.06
C ASP A 318 -17.71 10.33 32.59
N ALA A 319 -18.02 11.63 32.52
CA ALA A 319 -19.35 12.14 32.85
C ALA A 319 -20.37 11.79 31.76
N LEU A 320 -19.99 11.89 30.48
CA LEU A 320 -20.81 11.45 29.34
C LEU A 320 -21.07 9.95 29.39
N ILE A 321 -20.04 9.13 29.58
CA ILE A 321 -20.18 7.67 29.71
C ILE A 321 -21.10 7.34 30.88
N SER A 322 -20.87 7.92 32.06
CA SER A 322 -21.62 7.55 33.28
C SER A 322 -23.07 8.04 33.33
N SER A 323 -23.42 9.10 32.57
CA SER A 323 -24.73 9.77 32.62
C SER A 323 -25.56 9.68 31.33
N GLY A 324 -24.92 9.30 30.21
CA GLY A 324 -25.47 9.43 28.87
C GLY A 324 -25.50 10.89 28.38
N ILE A 325 -25.83 11.08 27.10
CA ILE A 325 -26.09 12.40 26.52
C ILE A 325 -27.55 12.81 26.77
N SER A 326 -27.75 13.92 27.50
CA SER A 326 -29.07 14.31 28.06
C SER A 326 -30.16 14.63 27.04
N SER A 327 -29.76 14.93 25.80
CA SER A 327 -30.64 15.41 24.73
C SER A 327 -30.31 14.75 23.39
N ALA A 328 -29.73 13.55 23.40
CA ALA A 328 -29.39 12.83 22.18
C ALA A 328 -30.64 12.48 21.38
N ASN A 329 -30.50 12.48 20.06
CA ASN A 329 -31.39 11.74 19.19
C ASN A 329 -31.37 10.25 19.57
N LYS A 330 -32.52 9.59 19.50
CA LYS A 330 -32.70 8.16 19.79
C LYS A 330 -33.68 7.60 18.77
N GLY A 331 -33.16 6.86 17.80
CA GLY A 331 -33.95 6.25 16.74
C GLY A 331 -34.99 5.25 17.25
N LYS A 332 -35.93 4.89 16.37
CA LYS A 332 -37.01 3.93 16.64
C LYS A 332 -37.47 3.30 15.33
N THR A 333 -37.82 2.02 15.37
CA THR A 333 -38.44 1.34 14.22
C THR A 333 -39.84 1.91 13.96
N VAL A 334 -40.13 2.23 12.69
CA VAL A 334 -41.44 2.72 12.22
C VAL A 334 -41.98 1.79 11.13
N SER A 335 -43.31 1.79 10.93
CA SER A 335 -43.92 0.98 9.88
C SER A 335 -43.52 1.46 8.49
N VAL A 336 -43.00 0.55 7.65
CA VAL A 336 -42.81 0.80 6.22
C VAL A 336 -44.18 0.74 5.55
N THR A 337 -44.60 1.84 4.92
CA THR A 337 -45.94 2.01 4.34
C THR A 337 -45.95 2.11 2.82
N SER A 338 -44.78 2.34 2.21
CA SER A 338 -44.56 2.28 0.77
C SER A 338 -43.57 1.17 0.45
N THR A 339 -43.92 0.31 -0.51
CA THR A 339 -43.09 -0.79 -1.02
C THR A 339 -42.72 -0.59 -2.49
N ALA A 340 -43.52 0.14 -3.25
CA ALA A 340 -43.31 0.33 -4.68
C ALA A 340 -42.05 1.17 -4.96
N MET A 341 -41.30 0.79 -6.00
CA MET A 341 -40.16 1.56 -6.49
C MET A 341 -40.55 3.01 -6.86
N PRO A 342 -39.96 4.05 -6.24
CA PRO A 342 -40.31 5.45 -6.51
C PRO A 342 -39.60 6.04 -7.74
N ALA A 343 -38.62 5.33 -8.32
CA ALA A 343 -37.83 5.77 -9.47
C ALA A 343 -38.04 4.93 -10.74
N THR A 344 -37.79 5.53 -11.90
CA THR A 344 -37.61 4.79 -13.16
C THR A 344 -36.23 4.14 -13.16
N VAL A 345 -36.16 2.82 -13.31
CA VAL A 345 -34.88 2.08 -13.34
C VAL A 345 -34.63 1.52 -14.73
N TYR A 346 -33.44 1.73 -15.28
CA TYR A 346 -32.96 1.11 -16.52
C TYR A 346 -31.85 0.10 -16.21
N ASP A 347 -31.79 -1.00 -16.96
CA ASP A 347 -30.65 -1.91 -16.92
C ASP A 347 -29.44 -1.37 -17.71
N TYR A 348 -28.30 -2.06 -17.63
CA TYR A 348 -27.06 -1.67 -18.33
C TYR A 348 -27.14 -1.77 -19.86
N ASN A 349 -28.26 -2.26 -20.43
CA ASN A 349 -28.56 -2.25 -21.86
C ASN A 349 -29.49 -1.08 -22.26
N GLY A 350 -29.92 -0.27 -21.30
CA GLY A 350 -30.91 0.80 -21.47
C GLY A 350 -32.36 0.32 -21.49
N GLN A 351 -32.65 -0.92 -21.09
CA GLN A 351 -34.02 -1.43 -20.99
C GLN A 351 -34.66 -1.02 -19.65
N GLN A 352 -35.82 -0.35 -19.72
CA GLN A 352 -36.58 -0.01 -18.52
C GLN A 352 -37.08 -1.26 -17.77
N LEU A 353 -36.72 -1.35 -16.50
CA LEU A 353 -37.19 -2.36 -15.56
C LEU A 353 -38.52 -1.90 -14.94
N ASN A 354 -39.44 -2.83 -14.77
CA ASN A 354 -40.82 -2.57 -14.37
C ASN A 354 -41.27 -3.59 -13.32
N GLY A 355 -42.19 -3.20 -12.43
CA GLY A 355 -42.67 -4.08 -11.35
C GLY A 355 -41.63 -4.35 -10.26
N LEU A 356 -40.78 -3.36 -9.96
CA LEU A 356 -39.85 -3.40 -8.84
C LEU A 356 -40.59 -2.96 -7.56
N GLU A 357 -40.51 -3.76 -6.51
CA GLU A 357 -41.20 -3.56 -5.23
C GLU A 357 -40.38 -4.19 -4.09
N LEU A 358 -40.42 -3.59 -2.90
CA LEU A 358 -39.76 -4.09 -1.70
C LEU A 358 -40.50 -5.30 -1.15
N THR A 359 -39.82 -6.42 -1.02
CA THR A 359 -40.36 -7.60 -0.33
C THR A 359 -40.12 -7.44 1.17
N VAL A 360 -41.17 -7.19 1.94
CA VAL A 360 -41.07 -7.05 3.40
C VAL A 360 -40.82 -8.42 4.03
N LEU A 361 -39.63 -8.60 4.61
CA LEU A 361 -39.23 -9.81 5.33
C LEU A 361 -39.66 -9.74 6.82
N GLU A 362 -39.70 -10.88 7.49
CA GLU A 362 -39.89 -10.94 8.95
C GLU A 362 -38.59 -10.54 9.67
N GLU A 363 -38.68 -10.01 10.90
CA GLU A 363 -37.53 -9.37 11.61
C GLU A 363 -36.35 -10.34 11.87
N GLN A 364 -36.59 -11.65 11.88
CA GLN A 364 -35.53 -12.66 12.02
C GLN A 364 -34.88 -13.09 10.69
N ASP A 365 -35.43 -12.70 9.54
CA ASP A 365 -35.01 -13.19 8.22
C ASP A 365 -34.06 -12.18 7.54
N SER A 366 -32.86 -12.65 7.16
CA SER A 366 -31.89 -11.84 6.43
C SER A 366 -31.98 -12.10 4.93
N ASN A 367 -31.79 -11.06 4.11
CA ASN A 367 -31.80 -11.21 2.67
C ASN A 367 -30.65 -12.09 2.15
N HIS A 368 -30.86 -12.78 1.04
CA HIS A 368 -29.80 -13.48 0.30
C HIS A 368 -30.16 -13.56 -1.19
N PRO A 369 -29.20 -13.87 -2.09
CA PRO A 369 -29.47 -13.97 -3.52
C PRO A 369 -30.63 -14.92 -3.82
N GLY A 370 -31.69 -14.40 -4.44
CA GLY A 370 -32.87 -15.18 -4.83
C GLY A 370 -34.03 -15.24 -3.82
N LEU A 371 -33.86 -14.78 -2.57
CA LEU A 371 -34.90 -14.88 -1.53
C LEU A 371 -36.17 -14.11 -1.90
N ALA A 372 -36.06 -12.80 -2.14
CA ALA A 372 -37.20 -11.90 -2.30
C ALA A 372 -38.20 -12.34 -3.39
N GLY A 373 -37.73 -12.95 -4.48
CA GLY A 373 -38.57 -13.45 -5.57
C GLY A 373 -39.38 -14.72 -5.24
N ASN A 374 -39.06 -15.41 -4.14
CA ASN A 374 -39.67 -16.67 -3.72
C ASN A 374 -40.19 -16.64 -2.27
N TYR A 375 -40.07 -15.51 -1.57
CA TYR A 375 -40.31 -15.42 -0.13
C TYR A 375 -41.77 -15.69 0.26
N THR A 376 -41.94 -16.56 1.26
CA THR A 376 -43.22 -16.79 1.93
C THR A 376 -42.99 -16.71 3.45
N PRO A 377 -43.61 -15.76 4.17
CA PRO A 377 -43.45 -15.62 5.62
C PRO A 377 -43.67 -16.93 6.37
N SER A 378 -42.84 -17.16 7.38
CA SER A 378 -42.88 -18.39 8.17
C SER A 378 -44.14 -18.45 9.04
N THR A 379 -44.58 -19.65 9.45
CA THR A 379 -45.58 -19.73 10.52
C THR A 379 -44.83 -19.70 11.87
N PRO A 380 -45.07 -18.70 12.75
CA PRO A 380 -44.19 -18.44 13.90
C PRO A 380 -43.97 -19.64 14.81
N THR A 381 -42.76 -20.23 14.74
CA THR A 381 -42.32 -21.35 15.57
C THR A 381 -41.40 -20.81 16.68
N GLY A 382 -41.92 -19.84 17.44
CA GLY A 382 -41.11 -18.96 18.28
C GLY A 382 -40.70 -19.54 19.64
N THR A 383 -39.67 -18.95 20.24
CA THR A 383 -39.45 -18.94 21.69
C THR A 383 -38.77 -17.62 22.10
N ALA A 384 -39.58 -16.58 22.30
CA ALA A 384 -39.17 -15.33 22.93
C ALA A 384 -40.18 -14.98 24.03
N ALA A 385 -39.71 -14.79 25.27
CA ALA A 385 -40.58 -14.69 26.44
C ALA A 385 -41.12 -13.27 26.65
N ALA A 386 -42.29 -12.97 26.10
CA ALA A 386 -42.97 -11.69 26.31
C ALA A 386 -43.47 -11.54 27.76
N THR A 387 -42.77 -10.77 28.61
CA THR A 387 -43.26 -10.38 29.93
C THR A 387 -44.48 -9.46 29.81
N SER A 388 -45.63 -9.94 30.28
CA SER A 388 -46.93 -9.29 30.10
C SER A 388 -47.15 -8.05 30.99
N GLY A 389 -47.33 -6.88 30.36
CA GLY A 389 -47.98 -5.72 30.97
C GLY A 389 -49.45 -5.62 30.51
N SER A 390 -50.41 -5.72 31.43
CA SER A 390 -51.84 -5.87 31.06
C SER A 390 -52.67 -4.59 31.22
N SER A 391 -53.43 -4.24 30.18
CA SER A 391 -54.63 -3.38 30.28
C SER A 391 -55.64 -3.72 29.18
N GLY A 392 -56.91 -3.92 29.55
CA GLY A 392 -58.02 -4.12 28.61
C GLY A 392 -58.45 -2.82 27.89
N SER A 393 -59.48 -2.84 27.02
CA SER A 393 -60.55 -3.83 26.88
C SER A 393 -61.25 -3.83 25.52
N SER A 394 -61.94 -4.94 25.20
CA SER A 394 -63.18 -5.11 24.38
C SER A 394 -63.79 -3.88 23.64
N SER A 395 -64.37 -4.01 22.44
CA SER A 395 -65.30 -5.07 21.98
C SER A 395 -65.62 -4.97 20.47
N THR A 396 -66.15 -6.06 19.88
CA THR A 396 -67.05 -6.15 18.69
C THR A 396 -66.85 -5.21 17.48
N GLY A 397 -66.79 -5.65 16.22
CA GLY A 397 -67.34 -6.88 15.62
C GLY A 397 -68.59 -6.58 14.78
N GLY A 398 -68.46 -6.56 13.45
CA GLY A 398 -69.58 -6.33 12.54
C GLY A 398 -69.15 -6.24 11.07
N SER A 399 -69.68 -7.11 10.21
CA SER A 399 -69.45 -7.09 8.76
C SER A 399 -70.54 -6.31 8.03
N SER A 400 -70.19 -5.62 6.94
CA SER A 400 -71.16 -5.26 5.89
C SER A 400 -70.49 -5.22 4.51
N SER A 401 -71.28 -5.40 3.45
CA SER A 401 -70.79 -5.73 2.10
C SER A 401 -71.48 -4.90 1.02
N ALA A 402 -70.69 -4.30 0.11
CA ALA A 402 -71.10 -3.91 -1.25
C ALA A 402 -69.82 -3.57 -2.06
N THR A 403 -69.76 -3.63 -3.40
CA THR A 403 -70.81 -3.87 -4.40
C THR A 403 -70.25 -4.68 -5.59
N ARG A 404 -71.11 -5.41 -6.32
CA ARG A 404 -70.77 -5.99 -7.63
C ARG A 404 -71.04 -5.00 -8.77
N SER A 405 -70.24 -5.07 -9.83
CA SER A 405 -70.77 -4.99 -11.20
C SER A 405 -69.90 -5.77 -12.19
N SER A 406 -70.56 -6.42 -13.15
CA SER A 406 -69.97 -7.10 -14.31
C SER A 406 -69.80 -6.10 -15.47
N SER A 407 -69.30 -6.42 -16.68
CA SER A 407 -69.29 -7.68 -17.44
C SER A 407 -68.41 -7.59 -18.70
N GLY A 408 -67.85 -8.72 -19.14
CA GLY A 408 -67.30 -8.87 -20.50
C GLY A 408 -67.05 -10.34 -20.86
N LYS A 409 -67.87 -10.91 -21.76
CA LYS A 409 -67.73 -12.30 -22.26
C LYS A 409 -67.45 -12.32 -23.76
N ALA A 410 -66.37 -12.98 -24.18
CA ALA A 410 -66.34 -13.94 -25.30
C ALA A 410 -64.90 -14.47 -25.50
N SER A 411 -64.62 -15.60 -26.17
CA SER A 411 -65.25 -16.94 -26.24
C SER A 411 -64.54 -17.74 -27.34
N SER A 412 -64.14 -19.00 -27.05
CA SER A 412 -63.68 -20.00 -28.05
C SER A 412 -62.37 -19.66 -28.81
N THR A 413 -61.63 -20.61 -29.39
CA THR A 413 -61.84 -22.06 -29.58
C THR A 413 -60.54 -22.83 -29.29
N ALA A 414 -60.64 -24.10 -28.88
CA ALA A 414 -59.48 -24.98 -28.69
C ALA A 414 -58.98 -25.63 -29.99
N SER A 415 -57.74 -26.10 -29.99
CA SER A 415 -57.32 -27.29 -30.76
C SER A 415 -56.10 -27.95 -30.10
N GLN A 416 -56.05 -29.28 -30.17
CA GLN A 416 -54.97 -30.11 -29.66
C GLN A 416 -54.03 -30.50 -30.81
N THR A 417 -52.75 -30.72 -30.51
CA THR A 417 -51.99 -31.83 -31.11
C THR A 417 -50.79 -32.18 -30.23
N ALA A 418 -50.43 -33.47 -30.20
CA ALA A 418 -49.25 -33.96 -29.51
C ALA A 418 -48.57 -35.07 -30.34
N ALA A 419 -47.24 -34.99 -30.46
CA ALA A 419 -46.34 -36.09 -30.82
C ALA A 419 -44.94 -35.70 -30.30
N THR A 420 -44.18 -36.44 -29.49
CA THR A 420 -43.87 -37.88 -29.36
C THR A 420 -42.81 -38.43 -30.32
N SER A 421 -41.56 -38.45 -29.83
CA SER A 421 -40.75 -39.66 -29.58
C SER A 421 -39.43 -39.87 -30.37
N LYS A 422 -38.47 -40.49 -29.66
CA LYS A 422 -37.21 -41.16 -30.10
C LYS A 422 -36.08 -40.22 -30.56
N GLY A 423 -34.79 -40.48 -30.28
CA GLY A 423 -34.16 -41.53 -29.45
C GLY A 423 -33.30 -42.54 -30.23
N ALA A 424 -32.27 -43.08 -29.55
CA ALA A 424 -31.17 -43.93 -30.09
C ALA A 424 -30.15 -43.18 -30.99
N ALA A 425 -28.88 -43.58 -31.11
CA ALA A 425 -28.00 -44.39 -30.23
C ALA A 425 -26.53 -44.20 -30.67
N ALA A 426 -25.56 -44.60 -29.84
CA ALA A 426 -24.14 -44.63 -30.21
C ALA A 426 -23.80 -45.82 -31.13
N PRO A 427 -22.68 -45.72 -31.87
CA PRO A 427 -21.79 -46.87 -32.01
C PRO A 427 -20.34 -46.55 -31.61
N VAL A 428 -19.64 -47.60 -31.16
CA VAL A 428 -18.19 -47.57 -30.85
C VAL A 428 -17.37 -47.81 -32.11
N LEU A 429 -16.17 -47.23 -32.18
CA LEU A 429 -15.09 -47.76 -33.01
C LEU A 429 -13.76 -47.65 -32.25
N ALA A 430 -12.95 -48.71 -32.27
CA ALA A 430 -11.73 -48.82 -31.48
C ALA A 430 -10.65 -49.63 -32.22
N SER A 431 -9.42 -49.12 -32.20
CA SER A 431 -8.20 -49.80 -32.64
C SER A 431 -7.01 -49.01 -32.07
N SER A 432 -6.40 -49.45 -30.97
CA SER A 432 -5.24 -50.38 -30.94
C SER A 432 -3.91 -49.70 -31.28
N GLY A 433 -2.84 -49.87 -30.49
CA GLY A 433 -2.75 -50.73 -29.31
C GLY A 433 -1.45 -50.57 -28.51
N ALA A 434 -1.26 -51.46 -27.53
CA ALA A 434 -0.14 -51.46 -26.62
C ALA A 434 1.03 -52.33 -27.09
N ALA A 435 2.24 -52.03 -26.60
CA ALA A 435 3.39 -52.93 -26.65
C ALA A 435 4.18 -52.83 -25.33
N THR A 436 4.14 -53.90 -24.53
CA THR A 436 4.83 -54.01 -23.23
C THR A 436 5.97 -55.02 -23.28
N PHE A 437 7.13 -54.67 -22.70
CA PHE A 437 8.23 -55.57 -22.33
C PHE A 437 9.11 -54.84 -21.30
N GLY A 438 9.68 -55.47 -20.26
CA GLY A 438 9.50 -56.85 -19.76
C GLY A 438 10.71 -57.33 -18.92
N ALA A 439 10.47 -58.31 -18.03
CA ALA A 439 11.40 -58.96 -17.06
C ALA A 439 11.77 -58.14 -15.79
N LEU A 440 11.74 -58.64 -14.53
CA LEU A 440 12.00 -59.96 -13.86
C LEU A 440 13.51 -60.16 -13.49
N LEU A 441 13.93 -60.78 -12.36
CA LEU A 441 13.25 -61.61 -11.32
C LEU A 441 14.10 -61.74 -10.02
N ALA A 442 13.56 -62.47 -9.00
CA ALA A 442 14.24 -63.25 -7.93
C ALA A 442 14.84 -62.49 -6.72
N SER A 443 14.87 -62.99 -5.46
CA SER A 443 14.34 -64.20 -4.74
C SER A 443 14.72 -64.08 -3.23
N LEU A 444 14.24 -64.83 -2.20
CA LEU A 444 13.15 -65.81 -1.94
C LEU A 444 13.03 -66.07 -0.39
N PHE A 445 12.02 -66.86 0.05
CA PHE A 445 11.85 -67.50 1.39
C PHE A 445 11.46 -66.63 2.62
N PHE A 446 10.77 -67.13 3.67
CA PHE A 446 9.62 -68.07 3.82
C PHE A 446 9.15 -68.09 5.31
N LEU A 447 8.05 -68.79 5.61
CA LEU A 447 7.54 -69.24 6.94
C LEU A 447 6.78 -68.23 7.83
N GLN A 448 6.18 -68.77 8.91
CA GLN A 448 4.81 -68.47 9.37
C GLN A 448 4.60 -68.83 10.87
N ASP A 449 3.42 -68.52 11.42
CA ASP A 449 2.77 -69.12 12.61
C ASP A 449 3.32 -68.79 14.03
N MET A 450 2.52 -68.76 15.13
CA MET A 450 1.07 -68.48 15.35
C MET A 450 0.75 -68.39 16.87
N ASN A 451 -0.51 -68.04 17.21
CA ASN A 451 -1.20 -68.16 18.53
C ASN A 451 -0.69 -67.28 19.70
N ASP A 452 -1.52 -66.80 20.65
CA ASP A 452 -2.97 -66.99 21.00
C ASP A 452 -3.46 -65.69 21.74
N ILE A 453 -4.72 -65.39 22.14
CA ILE A 453 -6.01 -66.10 22.27
C ILE A 453 -7.23 -65.13 22.18
N CYS A 454 -8.47 -65.64 22.26
CA CYS A 454 -9.76 -64.92 22.20
C CYS A 454 -10.13 -64.16 23.52
N ARG A 455 -11.14 -63.27 23.68
CA ARG A 455 -12.58 -63.15 23.27
C ARG A 455 -13.13 -61.72 23.64
N SER A 456 -14.36 -61.23 23.39
CA SER A 456 -15.45 -61.45 22.39
C SER A 456 -16.66 -60.49 22.61
N ASP A 457 -17.43 -60.18 21.55
CA ASP A 457 -18.86 -59.76 21.49
C ASP A 457 -19.43 -58.42 22.06
N GLN A 458 -19.94 -57.60 21.11
CA GLN A 458 -21.28 -56.93 21.04
C GLN A 458 -21.68 -55.65 21.84
N HIS A 459 -22.52 -54.85 21.16
CA HIS A 459 -23.27 -53.61 21.53
C HIS A 459 -24.57 -53.89 22.34
N PRO A 460 -25.47 -52.90 22.65
CA PRO A 460 -25.38 -51.41 22.78
C PRO A 460 -25.99 -50.87 24.11
N THR A 461 -26.06 -49.52 24.32
CA THR A 461 -27.31 -48.72 24.52
C THR A 461 -27.11 -47.34 25.21
N LYS A 462 -28.05 -46.41 24.95
CA LYS A 462 -28.32 -45.14 25.66
C LYS A 462 -29.35 -45.38 26.79
N PRO A 463 -29.45 -44.54 27.83
CA PRO A 463 -30.49 -43.48 27.80
C PRO A 463 -30.08 -42.14 28.47
N ASN A 464 -30.93 -41.13 28.28
CA ASN A 464 -30.92 -39.85 29.01
C ASN A 464 -31.41 -40.04 30.46
N TYR A 465 -31.14 -39.07 31.35
CA TYR A 465 -32.23 -38.18 31.80
C TYR A 465 -31.68 -36.87 32.39
N ASP A 466 -32.53 -35.84 32.36
CA ASP A 466 -32.36 -34.51 32.93
C ASP A 466 -32.52 -34.52 34.47
N ASP A 467 -31.97 -33.53 35.19
CA ASP A 467 -32.83 -32.45 35.72
C ASP A 467 -32.09 -31.29 36.42
N HIS A 468 -32.62 -30.10 36.13
CA HIS A 468 -32.74 -28.84 36.88
C HIS A 468 -31.96 -28.49 38.18
N ASP A 469 -31.53 -27.22 38.19
CA ASP A 469 -31.63 -26.18 39.23
C ASP A 469 -30.90 -26.33 40.59
N GLY A 470 -30.38 -25.19 41.10
CA GLY A 470 -29.70 -25.15 42.41
C GLY A 470 -29.18 -23.80 42.93
N HIS A 471 -29.57 -22.68 42.30
CA HIS A 471 -29.44 -21.27 42.74
C HIS A 471 -28.53 -20.84 43.93
N ARG A 472 -27.79 -19.73 43.67
CA ARG A 472 -27.48 -18.60 44.59
C ARG A 472 -26.38 -18.78 45.67
N SER A 473 -25.17 -18.40 45.27
CA SER A 473 -24.51 -17.10 45.61
C SER A 473 -24.33 -16.64 47.07
N LEU A 474 -23.26 -15.85 47.28
CA LEU A 474 -22.92 -15.00 48.44
C LEU A 474 -22.31 -15.78 49.64
N SER A 475 -21.29 -15.28 50.35
CA SER A 475 -20.57 -14.00 50.21
C SER A 475 -19.16 -13.97 50.85
N HIS A 476 -18.33 -13.06 50.33
CA HIS A 476 -17.30 -12.21 50.98
C HIS A 476 -16.28 -12.72 52.04
N THR A 477 -15.06 -12.17 51.88
CA THR A 477 -14.03 -11.84 52.89
C THR A 477 -13.39 -13.00 53.68
N SER A 478 -12.10 -13.31 53.55
CA SER A 478 -10.86 -12.49 53.72
C SER A 478 -10.46 -12.28 55.18
N GLN A 479 -9.32 -12.85 55.61
CA GLN A 479 -8.16 -12.10 56.14
C GLN A 479 -6.93 -12.96 56.54
N THR A 480 -5.75 -12.53 56.10
CA THR A 480 -4.51 -12.32 56.88
C THR A 480 -3.78 -13.47 57.63
N VAL A 481 -2.76 -14.04 56.96
CA VAL A 481 -1.32 -14.13 57.38
C VAL A 481 -0.94 -14.56 58.82
N LYS A 482 -0.14 -15.64 58.95
CA LYS A 482 1.15 -15.62 59.70
C LYS A 482 2.13 -16.76 59.37
N THR A 483 3.40 -16.53 59.72
CA THR A 483 4.64 -17.22 59.28
C THR A 483 5.21 -18.20 60.32
N ILE A 484 6.09 -19.15 59.93
CA ILE A 484 7.38 -19.54 60.60
C ILE A 484 8.19 -20.52 59.68
N LEU A 485 9.50 -20.70 59.94
CA LEU A 485 10.53 -21.35 59.10
C LEU A 485 11.05 -22.69 59.68
N CYS A 486 11.69 -23.57 58.85
CA CYS A 486 13.10 -24.03 58.97
C CYS A 486 13.54 -25.23 58.07
N ASP A 487 14.79 -25.15 57.58
CA ASP A 487 15.91 -26.12 57.41
C ASP A 487 15.89 -27.37 56.45
N GLU A 488 16.47 -27.18 55.24
CA GLU A 488 17.77 -27.70 54.70
C GLU A 488 18.20 -29.20 54.41
N ASN A 489 18.87 -29.37 53.22
CA ASN A 489 19.95 -30.31 52.76
C ASN A 489 19.63 -31.82 52.43
N ASP A 490 20.33 -32.56 51.53
CA ASP A 490 21.76 -32.52 51.09
C ASP A 490 22.14 -33.17 49.70
N ILE A 491 23.35 -32.81 49.18
CA ILE A 491 24.31 -33.22 48.06
C ILE A 491 24.16 -34.48 47.10
N GLY A 492 24.76 -34.49 45.87
CA GLY A 492 24.84 -35.72 44.99
C GLY A 492 25.66 -35.97 43.65
N ALA A 493 26.66 -35.19 43.18
CA ALA A 493 27.81 -35.53 42.23
C ALA A 493 27.82 -36.45 40.90
N SER A 494 28.34 -35.88 39.78
CA SER A 494 29.43 -36.34 38.83
C SER A 494 29.36 -37.50 37.77
N ILE A 495 29.96 -37.33 36.54
CA ILE A 495 30.94 -38.23 35.82
C ILE A 495 31.47 -37.72 34.42
N HIS A 496 32.64 -38.25 33.97
CA HIS A 496 33.58 -38.05 32.80
C HIS A 496 33.08 -37.78 31.32
N THR A 497 33.87 -37.51 30.24
CA THR A 497 35.24 -38.00 29.85
C THR A 497 36.02 -37.25 28.70
N ARG A 498 37.33 -36.95 28.92
CA ARG A 498 38.53 -36.84 28.01
C ARG A 498 38.63 -35.91 26.76
N ILE A 499 39.90 -35.73 26.30
CA ILE A 499 40.46 -34.75 25.34
C ILE A 499 41.59 -35.40 24.48
N VAL A 500 41.87 -34.87 23.28
CA VAL A 500 43.16 -34.96 22.56
C VAL A 500 43.54 -33.56 22.00
N SER A 501 44.83 -33.24 21.83
CA SER A 501 45.33 -31.86 21.58
C SER A 501 46.55 -31.81 20.64
N ILE A 502 46.79 -30.66 19.97
CA ILE A 502 48.13 -30.10 19.60
C ILE A 502 48.02 -28.61 19.16
N PRO A 503 49.02 -27.71 19.37
CA PRO A 503 48.79 -26.27 19.61
C PRO A 503 49.79 -25.27 18.91
N ILE A 504 49.86 -24.00 19.42
CA ILE A 504 50.92 -22.94 19.25
C ILE A 504 50.76 -22.02 18.00
N ALA A 505 51.00 -20.69 17.98
CA ALA A 505 51.56 -19.67 18.92
C ALA A 505 50.74 -18.33 18.86
N ALA A 506 50.62 -17.49 19.92
CA ALA A 506 51.51 -16.38 20.38
C ALA A 506 51.62 -15.17 19.40
N SER A 507 51.68 -13.88 19.80
CA SER A 507 51.83 -13.16 21.09
C SER A 507 51.16 -11.74 20.96
N ILE A 508 51.24 -10.66 21.79
CA ILE A 508 52.10 -10.23 22.93
C ILE A 508 51.35 -9.20 23.87
N LEU A 509 52.06 -8.24 24.51
CA LEU A 509 51.62 -7.28 25.56
C LEU A 509 51.36 -5.84 24.99
N ILE A 510 50.89 -4.79 25.72
CA ILE A 510 51.46 -4.04 26.90
C ILE A 510 50.37 -3.31 27.73
N GLU A 511 50.70 -3.01 29.01
CA GLU A 511 49.86 -2.47 30.11
C GLU A 511 49.85 -0.92 30.28
N PRO A 512 49.00 -0.34 31.18
CA PRO A 512 48.66 1.09 31.23
C PRO A 512 49.23 1.88 32.45
N ILE A 513 48.79 3.14 32.62
CA ILE A 513 49.02 3.99 33.80
C ILE A 513 47.69 4.47 34.44
N THR A 514 47.71 4.72 35.75
CA THR A 514 46.57 4.79 36.70
C THR A 514 46.05 6.21 36.98
N PHE A 515 44.81 6.33 37.48
CA PHE A 515 44.50 7.14 38.69
C PHE A 515 43.23 6.62 39.41
N ILE A 516 43.00 7.01 40.67
CA ILE A 516 42.13 6.32 41.65
C ILE A 516 41.27 7.30 42.47
N LEU A 517 40.02 6.91 42.81
CA LEU A 517 39.28 7.02 44.11
C LEU A 517 37.75 6.84 43.82
N VAL A 518 37.00 5.83 44.28
CA VAL A 518 36.75 5.25 45.63
C VAL A 518 35.86 6.18 46.49
N GLN A 519 34.76 5.74 47.12
CA GLN A 519 34.20 4.39 47.39
C GLN A 519 33.18 3.95 46.28
N SER A 520 32.17 3.06 46.37
CA SER A 520 31.40 2.38 47.45
C SER A 520 30.84 1.00 47.02
N LEU A 521 30.01 0.35 47.86
CA LEU A 521 29.41 -1.01 47.72
C LEU A 521 27.96 -1.02 48.28
N PRO A 522 27.10 -2.07 48.10
CA PRO A 522 27.38 -3.40 47.52
C PRO A 522 26.40 -3.94 46.44
N LEU A 523 26.91 -4.88 45.63
CA LEU A 523 26.16 -5.94 44.91
C LEU A 523 26.09 -7.21 45.80
N PRO A 524 25.06 -8.08 45.67
CA PRO A 524 25.14 -9.32 44.85
C PRO A 524 23.77 -9.71 44.19
N SER A 525 23.59 -10.71 43.31
CA SER A 525 24.45 -11.61 42.50
C SER A 525 23.62 -12.20 41.32
N ILE A 526 24.13 -12.56 40.11
CA ILE A 526 25.10 -13.64 39.74
C ILE A 526 24.44 -15.06 39.85
N ILE A 527 24.51 -16.02 38.91
CA ILE A 527 25.57 -16.33 37.92
C ILE A 527 25.19 -17.32 36.75
N HIS A 528 25.92 -17.23 35.61
CA HIS A 528 26.28 -18.31 34.62
C HIS A 528 25.21 -19.04 33.74
N HIS A 529 25.56 -19.77 32.65
CA HIS A 529 26.84 -20.08 31.94
C HIS A 529 26.65 -19.83 30.40
N LEU A 530 27.58 -19.29 29.60
CA LEU A 530 28.81 -19.91 29.01
C LEU A 530 28.53 -21.20 28.18
N ARG A 531 29.00 -21.40 26.93
CA ARG A 531 30.21 -20.88 26.25
C ARG A 531 30.10 -20.88 24.69
N VAL A 532 30.59 -19.78 24.08
CA VAL A 532 31.56 -19.70 22.96
C VAL A 532 31.47 -20.68 21.77
N HIS A 533 31.31 -20.14 20.55
CA HIS A 533 32.23 -20.46 19.44
C HIS A 533 32.32 -19.38 18.32
N THR A 534 33.56 -18.91 18.08
CA THR A 534 34.13 -18.37 16.82
C THR A 534 33.29 -17.51 15.84
N TYR A 535 33.48 -16.19 15.94
CA TYR A 535 33.90 -15.29 14.85
C TYR A 535 33.42 -15.59 13.40
N PHE A 536 32.29 -14.99 13.01
CA PHE A 536 32.13 -14.33 11.70
C PHE A 536 31.26 -13.06 11.74
N GLY A 537 30.81 -12.63 12.92
CA GLY A 537 29.86 -11.51 13.13
C GLY A 537 30.49 -10.13 13.41
N VAL A 538 31.70 -9.85 12.93
CA VAL A 538 32.34 -8.52 13.09
C VAL A 538 33.04 -8.09 11.79
N PHE A 539 32.26 -7.77 10.75
CA PHE A 539 32.74 -6.91 9.65
C PHE A 539 31.63 -6.27 8.78
N ASN A 540 30.54 -5.75 9.38
CA ASN A 540 29.81 -4.63 8.75
C ASN A 540 28.94 -3.77 9.70
N GLU A 541 28.18 -4.38 10.62
CA GLU A 541 27.05 -3.65 11.26
C GLU A 541 27.39 -2.91 12.57
N THR A 542 28.29 -3.44 13.39
CA THR A 542 28.59 -2.87 14.73
C THR A 542 29.33 -1.52 14.70
N ILE A 543 29.83 -1.08 13.54
CA ILE A 543 30.37 0.27 13.34
C ILE A 543 29.24 1.26 13.00
N ASN A 544 28.24 0.84 12.24
CA ASN A 544 27.13 1.72 11.82
C ASN A 544 26.17 1.99 12.99
N GLN A 545 25.74 0.96 13.73
CA GLN A 545 24.69 1.12 14.76
C GLN A 545 25.09 1.96 15.99
N ARG A 546 26.38 2.31 16.17
CA ARG A 546 26.82 3.32 17.16
C ARG A 546 27.16 4.69 16.57
N ALA A 547 27.20 4.85 15.25
CA ALA A 547 27.17 6.15 14.58
C ALA A 547 25.73 6.68 14.42
N ASN A 548 24.75 5.78 14.24
CA ASN A 548 23.43 6.14 13.75
C ASN A 548 22.54 6.98 14.69
N LYS A 549 22.84 7.10 16.00
CA LYS A 549 22.11 8.04 16.90
C LYS A 549 22.52 9.51 16.76
N MET A 550 23.32 9.86 15.73
CA MET A 550 23.47 11.23 15.21
C MET A 550 23.37 11.28 13.66
N GLN A 551 22.80 10.26 13.01
CA GLN A 551 22.69 10.19 11.53
C GLN A 551 21.25 9.99 11.04
N HIS A 552 20.25 10.54 11.74
CA HIS A 552 18.86 10.54 11.28
C HIS A 552 18.52 11.71 10.35
N TYR A 553 19.39 11.91 9.36
CA TYR A 553 19.05 12.52 8.08
C TYR A 553 19.93 11.89 6.99
N ASN A 554 19.31 11.16 6.06
CA ASN A 554 19.99 10.28 5.11
C ASN A 554 20.82 11.04 4.07
N HIS A 555 22.05 11.40 4.40
CA HIS A 555 23.02 11.91 3.42
C HIS A 555 23.12 10.92 2.24
N HIS A 556 23.00 11.41 1.01
CA HIS A 556 22.99 10.59 -0.21
C HIS A 556 24.16 9.60 -0.20
N ASN A 557 23.91 8.34 -0.55
CA ASN A 557 24.83 7.25 -0.25
C ASN A 557 26.19 7.43 -0.96
N ARG A 558 27.17 7.97 -0.23
CA ARG A 558 28.51 8.32 -0.77
C ARG A 558 29.32 7.11 -1.23
N LYS A 559 28.87 5.87 -0.92
CA LYS A 559 29.45 4.61 -1.42
C LYS A 559 28.76 4.10 -2.70
N GLN A 560 27.61 4.64 -3.10
CA GLN A 560 26.96 4.32 -4.38
C GLN A 560 27.81 4.83 -5.55
N CYS A 561 27.62 4.28 -6.76
CA CYS A 561 28.30 4.80 -7.94
C CYS A 561 27.81 6.22 -8.25
N LEU A 562 28.75 7.16 -8.40
CA LEU A 562 28.41 8.58 -8.58
C LEU A 562 27.76 8.90 -9.95
N VAL A 563 27.84 7.99 -10.91
CA VAL A 563 27.38 8.18 -12.31
C VAL A 563 26.13 7.37 -12.66
N CYS A 564 25.83 6.28 -11.94
CA CYS A 564 24.66 5.44 -12.22
C CYS A 564 24.13 4.82 -10.92
N PRO A 565 22.85 4.42 -10.85
CA PRO A 565 22.22 4.02 -9.59
C PRO A 565 22.72 2.70 -8.96
N ARG A 566 23.80 2.06 -9.46
CA ARG A 566 24.32 0.80 -8.89
C ARG A 566 24.89 0.95 -7.48
N TYR A 567 24.49 0.02 -6.60
CA TYR A 567 24.88 -0.01 -5.18
C TYR A 567 26.03 -0.99 -4.87
N GLU A 568 26.26 -2.03 -5.67
CA GLU A 568 27.30 -3.04 -5.40
C GLU A 568 28.69 -2.68 -5.94
N LYS A 569 29.71 -3.15 -5.22
CA LYS A 569 31.15 -3.17 -5.57
C LYS A 569 31.66 -1.92 -6.30
N THR A 570 31.59 -0.81 -5.58
CA THR A 570 32.19 0.45 -6.01
C THR A 570 33.61 0.59 -5.45
N GLU A 571 34.51 1.13 -6.26
CA GLU A 571 35.87 1.49 -5.84
C GLU A 571 35.93 2.99 -5.54
N PRO A 572 36.53 3.42 -4.41
CA PRO A 572 36.73 4.83 -4.11
C PRO A 572 37.73 5.47 -5.07
N CYS A 573 37.57 6.77 -5.32
CA CYS A 573 38.58 7.53 -6.04
C CYS A 573 39.89 7.57 -5.22
N VAL A 574 40.97 7.02 -5.81
CA VAL A 574 42.28 6.84 -5.15
C VAL A 574 42.84 8.09 -4.47
N ASN A 575 42.49 9.28 -4.97
CA ASN A 575 42.93 10.57 -4.43
C ASN A 575 42.02 11.07 -3.29
N CYS A 576 40.74 11.35 -3.57
CA CYS A 576 39.86 11.98 -2.59
C CYS A 576 39.28 11.00 -1.56
N GLN A 577 39.20 9.70 -1.90
CA GLN A 577 38.58 8.62 -1.12
C GLN A 577 37.11 8.85 -0.73
N CYS A 578 36.39 9.68 -1.50
CA CYS A 578 35.02 10.11 -1.18
C CYS A 578 34.02 9.75 -2.30
N SER A 579 34.25 10.19 -3.55
CA SER A 579 33.47 9.70 -4.71
C SER A 579 33.81 8.25 -5.03
N HIS A 580 32.79 7.44 -5.31
CA HIS A 580 32.87 6.00 -5.59
C HIS A 580 32.34 5.64 -6.99
N TYR A 581 32.89 4.60 -7.63
CA TYR A 581 32.53 4.17 -8.99
C TYR A 581 32.43 2.65 -9.12
N CYS A 582 31.35 2.12 -9.70
CA CYS A 582 31.20 0.68 -9.97
C CYS A 582 32.00 0.17 -11.18
N SER A 583 32.62 1.06 -11.96
CA SER A 583 33.42 0.68 -13.14
C SER A 583 34.39 1.78 -13.56
N LYS A 584 35.36 1.44 -14.43
CA LYS A 584 36.31 2.42 -14.98
C LYS A 584 35.64 3.35 -16.00
N GLU A 585 34.63 2.88 -16.70
CA GLU A 585 33.78 3.68 -17.59
C GLU A 585 33.03 4.75 -16.81
N CYS A 586 32.42 4.41 -15.66
CA CYS A 586 31.81 5.40 -14.76
C CYS A 586 32.85 6.39 -14.23
N GLN A 587 34.05 5.93 -13.83
CA GLN A 587 35.12 6.84 -13.41
C GLN A 587 35.55 7.81 -14.53
N VAL A 588 35.62 7.35 -15.80
CA VAL A 588 35.95 8.20 -16.96
C VAL A 588 34.83 9.19 -17.29
N VAL A 589 33.56 8.80 -17.18
CA VAL A 589 32.38 9.69 -17.39
C VAL A 589 32.28 10.79 -16.32
N ASP A 590 32.91 10.60 -15.16
CA ASP A 590 32.94 11.60 -14.09
C ASP A 590 34.22 12.45 -14.06
N LEU A 591 35.32 11.91 -14.61
CA LEU A 591 36.66 12.50 -14.55
C LEU A 591 36.72 14.00 -14.92
N PRO A 592 36.04 14.51 -15.98
CA PRO A 592 36.13 15.92 -16.37
C PRO A 592 35.66 16.88 -15.27
N ALA A 593 34.58 16.54 -14.58
CA ALA A 593 34.06 17.32 -13.45
C ALA A 593 34.87 17.00 -12.18
N HIS A 594 34.96 15.72 -11.81
CA HIS A 594 35.54 15.28 -10.55
C HIS A 594 36.97 15.77 -10.33
N HIS A 595 37.84 15.73 -11.35
CA HIS A 595 39.24 16.14 -11.19
C HIS A 595 39.44 17.61 -10.79
N THR A 596 38.43 18.48 -10.94
CA THR A 596 38.53 19.89 -10.53
C THR A 596 38.64 20.05 -9.01
N LEU A 597 37.83 19.31 -8.23
CA LEU A 597 37.83 19.36 -6.76
C LEU A 597 38.51 18.17 -6.08
N CYS A 598 38.74 17.07 -6.80
CA CYS A 598 39.28 15.82 -6.27
C CYS A 598 40.57 15.99 -5.43
N LYS A 599 41.48 16.88 -5.86
CA LYS A 599 42.76 17.12 -5.17
C LYS A 599 42.66 18.12 -4.02
N SER A 600 41.88 19.20 -4.19
CA SER A 600 41.70 20.21 -3.15
C SER A 600 40.92 19.68 -1.96
N PHE A 601 40.03 18.70 -2.14
CA PHE A 601 39.28 18.04 -1.07
C PHE A 601 40.14 17.66 0.15
N ALA A 602 41.38 17.19 -0.06
CA ALA A 602 42.28 16.81 1.03
C ALA A 602 42.60 17.95 2.01
N GLN A 603 42.59 19.21 1.55
CA GLN A 603 42.80 20.41 2.39
C GLN A 603 41.53 20.85 3.13
N PHE A 604 40.37 20.35 2.71
CA PHE A 604 39.05 20.73 3.22
C PHE A 604 38.32 19.56 3.91
N ARG A 605 38.96 18.41 4.14
CA ARG A 605 38.33 17.24 4.80
C ARG A 605 37.81 17.60 6.19
N ASP A 606 38.68 18.18 7.00
CA ASP A 606 38.43 18.49 8.40
C ASP A 606 37.99 19.94 8.57
N ARG A 607 36.93 20.18 9.35
CA ARG A 607 36.33 21.51 9.55
C ARG A 607 37.16 22.34 10.54
N PRO A 608 37.63 23.56 10.22
CA PRO A 608 38.49 24.36 11.10
C PRO A 608 37.87 24.73 12.46
N ASN A 609 36.56 25.03 12.47
CA ASN A 609 35.77 25.36 13.66
C ASN A 609 34.27 25.25 13.35
N GLN A 610 33.39 25.47 14.34
CA GLN A 610 31.93 25.35 14.17
C GLN A 610 31.28 26.48 13.36
N ALA A 611 31.93 27.64 13.21
CA ALA A 611 31.40 28.82 12.53
C ALA A 611 31.57 28.80 11.00
N VAL A 612 31.99 27.66 10.43
CA VAL A 612 32.11 27.47 8.97
C VAL A 612 31.48 26.16 8.49
N ARG A 613 31.14 26.09 7.20
CA ARG A 613 30.78 24.85 6.47
C ARG A 613 31.49 24.81 5.13
N ARG A 614 31.74 23.60 4.62
CA ARG A 614 32.36 23.39 3.30
C ARG A 614 31.33 23.57 2.19
N ALA A 615 31.49 24.65 1.43
CA ALA A 615 30.70 25.00 0.26
C ALA A 615 31.52 24.79 -1.03
N ILE A 616 30.83 24.78 -2.17
CA ILE A 616 31.45 24.74 -3.50
C ILE A 616 31.18 26.08 -4.19
N TYR A 617 32.25 26.81 -4.51
CA TYR A 617 32.21 28.08 -5.22
C TYR A 617 32.44 27.88 -6.72
N LEU A 618 31.62 28.53 -7.54
CA LEU A 618 31.62 28.49 -9.00
C LEU A 618 31.92 29.92 -9.52
N PRO A 619 33.18 30.36 -9.56
CA PRO A 619 33.56 31.71 -9.97
C PRO A 619 33.21 32.00 -11.44
N ALA A 620 32.65 33.18 -11.72
CA ALA A 620 32.22 33.57 -13.07
C ALA A 620 33.36 33.56 -14.10
N ILE A 621 34.49 34.17 -13.73
CA ILE A 621 35.61 34.45 -14.65
C ILE A 621 36.61 33.28 -14.70
N ARG A 622 36.68 32.45 -13.66
CA ARG A 622 37.73 31.42 -13.50
C ARG A 622 37.16 30.04 -13.81
N PRO A 623 37.78 29.24 -14.69
CA PRO A 623 37.22 27.97 -15.18
C PRO A 623 37.43 26.80 -14.22
N SER A 624 37.49 27.04 -12.90
CA SER A 624 37.70 25.98 -11.91
C SER A 624 36.81 26.23 -10.70
N PRO A 625 35.95 25.27 -10.32
CA PRO A 625 35.24 25.32 -9.06
C PRO A 625 36.21 25.15 -7.90
N GLU A 626 35.85 25.67 -6.73
CA GLU A 626 36.69 25.65 -5.54
C GLU A 626 35.89 25.19 -4.32
N PHE A 627 36.52 24.39 -3.44
CA PHE A 627 36.01 24.26 -2.08
C PHE A 627 36.32 25.54 -1.32
N VAL A 628 35.35 26.03 -0.55
CA VAL A 628 35.48 27.23 0.28
C VAL A 628 34.87 26.98 1.65
N TRP A 629 35.34 27.72 2.65
CA TRP A 629 34.70 27.78 3.96
C TRP A 629 33.68 28.92 3.94
N LEU A 630 32.39 28.56 3.95
CA LEU A 630 31.28 29.49 4.07
C LEU A 630 31.05 29.81 5.55
N GLU A 631 31.05 31.09 5.91
CA GLU A 631 30.84 31.56 7.28
C GLU A 631 29.38 31.41 7.72
N MET A 632 29.18 30.99 8.97
CA MET A 632 27.88 30.74 9.59
C MET A 632 27.52 31.85 10.58
N ASP A 633 26.25 32.24 10.64
CA ASP A 633 25.75 33.28 11.53
C ASP A 633 25.55 32.74 12.96
N GLU A 634 26.27 33.36 13.90
CA GLU A 634 26.20 33.09 15.34
C GLU A 634 24.80 33.31 15.93
N LYS A 635 24.04 34.25 15.38
CA LYS A 635 22.65 34.55 15.79
C LYS A 635 21.73 33.33 15.68
N TYR A 636 22.02 32.43 14.73
CA TYR A 636 21.28 31.19 14.51
C TYR A 636 22.07 29.96 14.99
N GLY A 637 22.92 30.11 16.00
CA GLY A 637 23.71 29.01 16.58
C GLY A 637 24.71 28.37 15.61
N TYR A 638 25.14 29.12 14.60
CA TYR A 638 25.92 28.63 13.45
C TYR A 638 25.22 27.55 12.60
N ASN A 639 23.88 27.47 12.65
CA ASN A 639 23.09 26.60 11.78
C ASN A 639 22.83 27.23 10.41
N GLN A 640 22.72 28.55 10.30
CA GLN A 640 22.48 29.26 9.04
C GLN A 640 23.74 29.98 8.54
N SER A 641 23.86 30.20 7.24
CA SER A 641 24.98 30.92 6.63
C SER A 641 24.88 32.44 6.82
N ASP A 642 26.01 33.13 7.06
CA ASP A 642 26.05 34.60 7.02
C ASP A 642 25.82 35.10 5.58
N LEU A 643 24.63 35.62 5.32
CA LEU A 643 24.20 36.15 4.02
C LEU A 643 24.86 37.48 3.65
N ALA A 644 25.45 38.21 4.61
CA ALA A 644 26.23 39.41 4.35
C ALA A 644 27.67 39.04 3.94
N SER A 645 28.33 38.17 4.71
CA SER A 645 29.66 37.66 4.36
C SER A 645 29.64 36.87 3.04
N MET A 646 28.62 36.03 2.82
CA MET A 646 28.45 35.30 1.56
C MET A 646 28.38 36.25 0.36
N ARG A 647 27.51 37.27 0.41
CA ARG A 647 27.37 38.25 -0.68
C ARG A 647 28.62 39.08 -0.90
N LYS A 648 29.30 39.49 0.18
CA LYS A 648 30.55 40.26 0.13
C LYS A 648 31.73 39.48 -0.45
N THR A 649 31.84 38.20 -0.12
CA THR A 649 33.03 37.38 -0.40
C THR A 649 32.92 36.64 -1.74
N TYR A 650 31.72 36.21 -2.12
CA TYR A 650 31.52 35.33 -3.29
C TYR A 650 30.64 35.93 -4.40
N LEU A 651 29.79 36.92 -4.08
CA LEU A 651 28.77 37.48 -4.98
C LEU A 651 28.85 39.03 -5.10
N GLU A 652 30.06 39.59 -4.99
CA GLU A 652 30.43 40.95 -5.42
C GLU A 652 29.66 42.13 -4.77
N ASN A 653 29.15 41.98 -3.54
CA ASN A 653 28.43 43.04 -2.78
C ASN A 653 27.17 43.61 -3.49
N SER A 654 26.40 42.77 -4.19
CA SER A 654 25.02 43.17 -4.55
C SER A 654 24.20 43.48 -3.29
N GLU A 655 23.62 44.69 -3.23
CA GLU A 655 22.63 45.09 -2.20
C GLU A 655 21.27 44.40 -2.40
N ASP A 656 21.06 43.76 -3.56
CA ASP A 656 19.83 43.04 -3.86
C ASP A 656 19.69 41.79 -2.97
N CYS A 657 18.53 41.13 -3.07
CA CYS A 657 18.27 39.89 -2.34
C CYS A 657 19.24 38.77 -2.78
N LEU A 658 19.34 37.74 -1.94
CA LEU A 658 19.78 36.42 -2.40
C LEU A 658 18.52 35.66 -2.83
N TRP A 659 18.50 35.11 -4.04
CA TRP A 659 17.46 34.14 -4.42
C TRP A 659 18.05 32.73 -4.26
N PRO A 660 17.59 31.92 -3.29
CA PRO A 660 18.05 30.56 -3.11
C PRO A 660 17.33 29.63 -4.10
N VAL A 661 18.09 28.86 -4.87
CA VAL A 661 17.51 27.77 -5.67
C VAL A 661 17.79 26.44 -4.97
N GLU A 662 16.74 25.79 -4.46
CA GLU A 662 16.79 24.53 -3.72
C GLU A 662 16.72 23.33 -4.68
N VAL A 663 17.81 22.57 -4.79
CA VAL A 663 17.84 21.29 -5.50
C VAL A 663 17.67 20.14 -4.51
N ASN A 664 16.61 19.36 -4.71
CA ASN A 664 16.24 18.19 -3.90
C ASN A 664 16.18 16.88 -4.71
N VAL A 665 16.45 16.92 -6.03
CA VAL A 665 16.53 15.76 -6.93
C VAL A 665 17.73 15.88 -7.88
N ASP A 666 18.47 14.79 -8.09
CA ASP A 666 19.47 14.69 -9.17
C ASP A 666 18.74 14.42 -10.49
N LEU A 667 18.63 15.45 -11.35
CA LEU A 667 17.86 15.40 -12.61
C LEU A 667 18.41 14.42 -13.67
N VAL A 668 19.62 13.87 -13.49
CA VAL A 668 20.23 12.89 -14.40
C VAL A 668 20.08 11.46 -13.87
N ARG A 669 19.99 11.28 -12.54
CA ARG A 669 19.72 9.98 -11.89
C ARG A 669 18.26 9.77 -11.45
N MET A 670 17.43 10.81 -11.51
CA MET A 670 16.04 10.86 -11.05
C MET A 670 15.84 10.36 -9.60
N ALA A 671 16.77 10.72 -8.71
CA ALA A 671 16.77 10.31 -7.31
C ALA A 671 16.71 11.54 -6.38
N LYS A 672 15.89 11.47 -5.32
CA LYS A 672 15.91 12.46 -4.23
C LYS A 672 17.33 12.54 -3.64
N ILE A 673 17.88 13.74 -3.55
CA ILE A 673 19.20 14.00 -2.97
C ILE A 673 19.06 14.59 -1.59
N TYR A 674 20.09 14.40 -0.78
CA TYR A 674 20.13 14.94 0.57
C TYR A 674 21.59 15.09 1.03
N PRO A 675 22.01 16.19 1.69
CA PRO A 675 21.26 17.43 1.92
C PRO A 675 20.78 18.03 0.60
N HIS A 676 19.78 18.90 0.67
CA HIS A 676 19.36 19.65 -0.51
C HIS A 676 20.46 20.66 -0.85
N ILE A 677 20.80 20.80 -2.12
CA ILE A 677 21.86 21.72 -2.54
C ILE A 677 21.22 23.07 -2.83
N ILE A 678 21.60 24.09 -2.06
CA ILE A 678 21.12 25.46 -2.23
C ILE A 678 22.16 26.25 -3.04
N PHE A 679 21.74 26.81 -4.17
CA PHE A 679 22.53 27.79 -4.91
C PHE A 679 22.18 29.21 -4.44
N GLY A 680 23.20 29.94 -3.96
CA GLY A 680 23.15 31.38 -3.78
C GLY A 680 23.62 32.11 -5.04
N HIS A 681 22.76 32.96 -5.60
CA HIS A 681 23.08 33.90 -6.67
C HIS A 681 22.50 35.30 -6.36
N GLN A 682 22.94 36.34 -7.09
CA GLN A 682 22.37 37.69 -7.00
C GLN A 682 20.91 37.65 -7.51
N SER A 683 19.96 38.33 -6.85
CA SER A 683 18.53 38.21 -7.21
C SER A 683 18.08 38.97 -8.46
N LYS A 684 18.99 39.58 -9.24
CA LYS A 684 18.66 40.01 -10.61
C LYS A 684 18.82 38.80 -11.54
N PRO A 685 17.92 38.56 -12.51
CA PRO A 685 18.26 37.68 -13.63
C PRO A 685 19.50 38.28 -14.30
N PRO A 686 20.60 37.51 -14.45
CA PRO A 686 21.91 38.08 -14.74
C PRO A 686 21.92 38.95 -15.99
N SER A 687 22.59 40.10 -15.92
CA SER A 687 22.64 41.00 -17.08
C SER A 687 23.33 40.32 -18.26
N LYS A 688 22.95 40.71 -19.48
CA LYS A 688 23.67 40.30 -20.71
C LYS A 688 25.13 40.78 -20.73
N ASP A 689 25.46 41.75 -19.87
CA ASP A 689 26.80 42.29 -19.67
C ASP A 689 27.68 41.45 -18.73
N GLU A 690 27.09 40.59 -17.89
CA GLU A 690 27.85 39.71 -17.00
C GLU A 690 28.53 38.57 -17.78
N PRO A 691 29.73 38.13 -17.38
CA PRO A 691 30.41 37.02 -18.04
C PRO A 691 29.67 35.70 -17.79
N ILE A 692 29.50 34.91 -18.86
CA ILE A 692 29.03 33.51 -18.79
C ILE A 692 29.96 32.74 -17.86
N ASN A 693 29.39 32.02 -16.88
CA ASN A 693 30.15 31.39 -15.80
C ASN A 693 31.08 30.29 -16.33
N GLN A 694 32.38 30.59 -16.36
CA GLN A 694 33.42 29.72 -16.92
C GLN A 694 33.62 28.44 -16.09
N SER A 695 33.33 28.48 -14.77
CA SER A 695 33.36 27.30 -13.92
C SER A 695 32.24 26.32 -14.30
N ILE A 696 31.03 26.81 -14.60
CA ILE A 696 29.93 25.97 -15.09
C ILE A 696 30.23 25.47 -16.52
N THR A 697 30.71 26.32 -17.42
CA THR A 697 31.18 25.91 -18.77
C THR A 697 32.22 24.78 -18.70
N ARG A 698 33.11 24.81 -17.70
CA ARG A 698 34.10 23.74 -17.49
C ARG A 698 33.49 22.42 -17.02
N LEU A 699 32.44 22.47 -16.20
CA LEU A 699 31.76 21.29 -15.65
C LEU A 699 30.83 20.63 -16.69
N THR A 700 30.08 21.43 -17.44
CA THR A 700 29.15 20.96 -18.48
C THR A 700 29.85 20.59 -19.79
N GLY A 701 30.98 21.24 -20.10
CA GLY A 701 31.65 21.14 -21.41
C GLY A 701 30.96 21.94 -22.53
N ASN A 702 30.09 22.88 -22.18
CA ASN A 702 29.23 23.65 -23.09
C ASN A 702 29.03 25.06 -22.52
N ASP A 703 29.16 26.11 -23.34
CA ASP A 703 28.98 27.52 -22.95
C ASP A 703 27.55 28.09 -23.18
N ASP A 704 26.68 27.38 -23.91
CA ASP A 704 25.26 27.74 -24.08
C ASP A 704 24.41 27.67 -22.79
N HIS A 705 25.00 27.33 -21.63
CA HIS A 705 24.27 27.11 -20.37
C HIS A 705 23.62 28.39 -19.81
N GLY A 706 23.95 29.58 -20.32
CA GLY A 706 23.25 30.82 -20.03
C GLY A 706 23.43 31.41 -18.63
N VAL A 707 23.99 30.66 -17.66
CA VAL A 707 24.28 31.17 -16.31
C VAL A 707 25.45 32.15 -16.38
N ARG A 708 25.29 33.31 -15.74
CA ARG A 708 26.31 34.37 -15.67
C ARG A 708 26.48 34.78 -14.21
N GLY A 709 27.53 35.56 -13.95
CA GLY A 709 27.90 35.91 -12.59
C GLY A 709 28.44 34.71 -11.81
N SER A 710 28.85 34.94 -10.57
CA SER A 710 29.41 33.89 -9.70
C SER A 710 28.28 33.21 -8.91
N VAL A 711 28.44 31.92 -8.64
CA VAL A 711 27.46 31.11 -7.87
C VAL A 711 28.18 30.42 -6.71
N ILE A 712 27.50 30.28 -5.57
CA ILE A 712 27.98 29.44 -4.45
C ILE A 712 26.93 28.39 -4.10
N ALA A 713 27.36 27.15 -3.90
CA ALA A 713 26.53 26.01 -3.53
C ALA A 713 26.86 25.53 -2.12
N TYR A 714 25.84 25.31 -1.28
CA TYR A 714 25.98 24.73 0.05
C TYR A 714 24.87 23.70 0.33
N GLY A 715 25.13 22.74 1.22
CA GLY A 715 24.14 21.73 1.59
C GLY A 715 23.24 22.25 2.70
N GLN A 716 21.93 22.08 2.58
CA GLN A 716 20.96 22.42 3.61
C GLN A 716 20.08 21.23 3.97
N ILE A 717 19.80 21.10 5.26
CA ILE A 717 18.84 20.17 5.83
C ILE A 717 17.72 20.96 6.51
N LYS A 718 16.53 20.38 6.65
CA LYS A 718 15.41 20.95 7.41
C LYS A 718 15.24 20.08 8.66
N GLN A 719 15.65 20.59 9.82
CA GLN A 719 15.47 19.90 11.10
C GLN A 719 14.16 20.35 11.75
N GLU A 720 13.43 19.40 12.32
CA GLU A 720 12.17 19.61 13.02
C GLU A 720 12.46 19.76 14.53
N GLU A 721 12.03 20.86 15.13
CA GLU A 721 12.17 21.13 16.57
C GLU A 721 10.91 20.69 17.35
N GLU A 722 10.96 20.74 18.69
CA GLU A 722 9.91 20.20 19.58
C GLU A 722 8.54 20.91 19.45
N ASP A 723 8.49 22.06 18.78
CA ASP A 723 7.28 22.82 18.44
C ASP A 723 6.73 22.52 17.02
N GLY A 724 7.38 21.61 16.27
CA GLY A 724 7.06 21.27 14.89
C GLY A 724 7.63 22.24 13.84
N VAL A 725 8.36 23.29 14.25
CA VAL A 725 8.95 24.25 13.30
C VAL A 725 10.19 23.66 12.63
N LYS A 726 10.24 23.77 11.30
CA LYS A 726 11.30 23.18 10.46
C LYS A 726 12.40 24.20 10.16
N GLN A 727 13.42 24.24 11.02
CA GLN A 727 14.57 25.14 10.89
C GLN A 727 15.59 24.64 9.84
N PRO A 728 16.15 25.53 9.02
CA PRO A 728 17.22 25.18 8.09
C PRO A 728 18.59 25.09 8.79
N ILE A 729 19.33 24.03 8.53
CA ILE A 729 20.71 23.83 9.01
C ILE A 729 21.65 23.57 7.82
N VAL A 730 22.76 24.30 7.75
CA VAL A 730 23.77 24.19 6.69
C VAL A 730 24.79 23.10 7.03
N THR A 731 25.18 22.34 6.01
CA THR A 731 25.99 21.11 6.08
C THR A 731 27.11 21.11 5.03
N ASP A 732 28.13 20.27 5.24
CA ASP A 732 29.33 20.21 4.41
C ASP A 732 29.11 19.37 3.12
N LEU A 733 29.14 20.00 1.95
CA LEU A 733 29.18 19.32 0.64
C LEU A 733 30.52 18.58 0.43
N ASP A 734 30.61 17.61 -0.47
CA ASP A 734 31.88 17.02 -0.91
C ASP A 734 32.01 16.80 -2.44
N THR A 735 33.01 16.00 -2.86
CA THR A 735 33.26 15.65 -4.26
C THR A 735 32.15 14.80 -4.90
N THR A 736 31.20 14.24 -4.12
CA THR A 736 29.95 13.67 -4.65
C THR A 736 28.97 14.75 -5.10
N ASP A 737 28.77 15.80 -4.29
CA ASP A 737 27.84 16.89 -4.58
C ASP A 737 28.19 17.66 -5.86
N LEU A 738 29.48 17.78 -6.19
CA LEU A 738 29.92 18.38 -7.45
C LEU A 738 29.26 17.73 -8.68
N ARG A 739 29.05 16.40 -8.67
CA ARG A 739 28.40 15.73 -9.80
C ARG A 739 26.91 16.04 -9.86
N ILE A 740 26.25 16.14 -8.71
CA ILE A 740 24.84 16.54 -8.62
C ILE A 740 24.66 17.98 -9.15
N ILE A 741 25.54 18.90 -8.72
CA ILE A 741 25.63 20.28 -9.23
C ILE A 741 25.84 20.31 -10.74
N THR A 742 26.73 19.46 -11.27
CA THR A 742 26.99 19.35 -12.72
C THR A 742 25.77 18.80 -13.47
N ASN A 743 25.10 17.78 -12.93
CA ASN A 743 23.89 17.19 -13.51
C ASN A 743 22.74 18.20 -13.58
N TYR A 744 22.59 19.06 -12.57
CA TYR A 744 21.59 20.13 -12.54
C TYR A 744 21.79 21.16 -13.68
N PHE A 745 23.02 21.67 -13.85
CA PHE A 745 23.31 22.62 -14.95
C PHE A 745 23.28 21.98 -16.35
N LEU A 746 23.40 20.65 -16.46
CA LEU A 746 23.17 19.92 -17.71
C LEU A 746 21.68 19.73 -18.05
N GLY A 747 20.81 19.67 -17.04
CA GLY A 747 19.37 19.44 -17.23
C GLY A 747 18.57 20.71 -17.46
N THR A 748 18.75 21.73 -16.60
CA THR A 748 17.77 22.83 -16.44
C THR A 748 18.06 24.08 -17.28
N PHE A 749 19.33 24.41 -17.57
CA PHE A 749 19.69 25.72 -18.14
C PHE A 749 20.18 25.67 -19.58
N ARG A 750 19.30 26.14 -20.48
CA ARG A 750 19.63 26.78 -21.75
C ARG A 750 18.76 28.03 -21.89
N TYR A 751 19.16 28.97 -22.74
CA TYR A 751 18.26 30.04 -23.15
C TYR A 751 17.00 29.47 -23.82
N GLU A 752 15.83 30.00 -23.49
CA GLU A 752 14.56 29.61 -24.09
C GLU A 752 14.62 29.68 -25.63
N GLY A 753 14.13 28.64 -26.30
CA GLY A 753 14.21 28.50 -27.76
C GLY A 753 15.55 27.98 -28.30
N SER A 754 16.56 27.68 -27.45
CA SER A 754 17.80 27.03 -27.90
C SER A 754 17.50 25.63 -28.45
N LYS A 755 18.11 25.26 -29.58
CA LYS A 755 17.84 23.96 -30.23
C LYS A 755 18.85 22.90 -29.80
N PHE A 756 18.36 21.75 -29.33
CA PHE A 756 19.16 20.59 -28.98
C PHE A 756 18.68 19.33 -29.74
N GLY A 757 19.49 18.26 -29.73
CA GLY A 757 19.29 17.09 -30.57
C GLY A 757 18.42 16.01 -29.92
N ALA A 758 17.21 15.81 -30.45
CA ALA A 758 16.32 14.70 -30.12
C ALA A 758 16.31 13.64 -31.25
N VAL A 759 15.63 12.51 -31.00
CA VAL A 759 15.31 11.51 -32.03
C VAL A 759 13.79 11.35 -32.13
N ARG A 760 13.24 11.54 -33.34
CA ARG A 760 11.85 11.18 -33.65
C ARG A 760 11.80 9.72 -34.07
N VAL A 761 10.92 8.94 -33.45
CA VAL A 761 10.71 7.50 -33.66
C VAL A 761 9.32 7.29 -34.27
N PHE A 762 9.27 6.64 -35.43
CA PHE A 762 8.03 6.45 -36.18
C PHE A 762 7.29 5.18 -35.75
N CYS A 763 5.96 5.24 -35.75
CA CYS A 763 5.09 4.11 -35.42
C CYS A 763 4.81 3.19 -36.62
N ASP A 764 4.70 3.75 -37.82
CA ASP A 764 4.65 2.99 -39.07
C ASP A 764 6.07 2.78 -39.62
N SER A 765 6.38 1.54 -40.03
CA SER A 765 7.63 1.17 -40.69
C SER A 765 7.43 0.53 -42.08
N GLU A 766 6.18 0.32 -42.51
CA GLU A 766 5.87 -0.23 -43.83
C GLU A 766 6.04 0.83 -44.93
N SER A 767 5.75 2.10 -44.65
CA SER A 767 5.94 3.19 -45.62
C SER A 767 7.39 3.60 -45.86
N LYS A 768 8.32 3.35 -44.91
CA LYS A 768 9.77 3.64 -45.04
C LYS A 768 10.64 2.64 -44.24
N PRO A 769 11.00 1.48 -44.82
CA PRO A 769 11.81 0.47 -44.14
C PRO A 769 13.16 0.96 -43.62
N ASP A 770 13.81 1.88 -44.35
CA ASP A 770 15.18 2.36 -44.08
C ASP A 770 15.27 3.48 -43.01
N CYS A 771 14.15 4.01 -42.52
CA CYS A 771 14.11 5.21 -41.66
C CYS A 771 13.14 5.06 -40.47
N ARG A 772 13.42 4.12 -39.56
CA ARG A 772 12.59 3.90 -38.35
C ARG A 772 12.69 5.05 -37.34
N SER A 773 13.81 5.77 -37.31
CA SER A 773 13.97 7.00 -36.54
C SER A 773 14.89 8.01 -37.25
N HIS A 774 14.77 9.29 -36.92
CA HIS A 774 15.70 10.33 -37.39
C HIS A 774 15.98 11.40 -36.34
N SER A 775 17.13 12.07 -36.43
CA SER A 775 17.45 13.21 -35.58
C SER A 775 16.49 14.37 -35.87
N THR A 776 15.95 15.00 -34.84
CA THR A 776 15.07 16.17 -34.95
C THR A 776 15.51 17.22 -33.93
N PRO A 777 15.57 18.51 -34.28
CA PRO A 777 15.85 19.55 -33.31
C PRO A 777 14.61 19.82 -32.45
N VAL A 778 14.78 19.85 -31.13
CA VAL A 778 13.76 20.31 -30.18
C VAL A 778 14.23 21.62 -29.55
N SER A 779 13.31 22.54 -29.29
CA SER A 779 13.58 23.80 -28.58
C SER A 779 13.56 23.57 -27.07
N SER A 780 14.51 24.13 -26.33
CA SER A 780 14.49 24.09 -24.86
C SER A 780 13.52 25.13 -24.29
N ASN A 781 12.58 24.68 -23.47
CA ASN A 781 11.81 25.48 -22.51
C ASN A 781 11.77 24.74 -21.15
N LEU A 782 11.12 25.33 -20.15
CA LEU A 782 11.12 24.78 -18.79
C LEU A 782 10.53 23.35 -18.72
N ALA A 783 9.35 23.14 -19.32
CA ALA A 783 8.66 21.84 -19.34
C ALA A 783 9.48 20.73 -20.03
N VAL A 784 10.09 21.03 -21.18
CA VAL A 784 10.97 20.11 -21.92
C VAL A 784 12.21 19.74 -21.10
N CYS A 785 12.83 20.71 -20.41
CA CYS A 785 14.08 20.52 -19.66
C CYS A 785 13.87 19.77 -18.33
N ASN A 786 12.79 20.10 -17.61
CA ASN A 786 12.38 19.39 -16.41
C ASN A 786 11.87 17.97 -16.73
N GLY A 787 11.31 17.75 -17.92
CA GLY A 787 10.75 16.47 -18.34
C GLY A 787 9.27 16.30 -17.94
N ASP A 788 8.56 17.41 -17.76
CA ASP A 788 7.17 17.48 -17.26
C ASP A 788 6.14 17.02 -18.32
N ILE A 789 6.60 16.80 -19.56
CA ILE A 789 5.80 16.46 -20.77
C ILE A 789 5.98 15.02 -21.28
N GLY A 790 6.69 14.13 -20.58
CA GLY A 790 6.98 12.79 -21.10
C GLY A 790 7.36 11.73 -20.07
N LEU A 791 7.22 10.46 -20.46
CA LEU A 791 7.45 9.29 -19.62
C LEU A 791 8.95 8.96 -19.50
N TRP A 792 9.40 8.53 -18.32
CA TRP A 792 10.82 8.33 -18.02
C TRP A 792 11.25 6.87 -18.22
N SER A 793 12.39 6.65 -18.89
CA SER A 793 12.93 5.31 -19.14
C SER A 793 13.79 4.79 -17.98
N GLN A 794 13.21 3.94 -17.11
CA GLN A 794 13.94 3.29 -16.01
C GLN A 794 15.20 2.55 -16.50
N ILE A 795 15.06 1.75 -17.57
CA ILE A 795 16.14 0.94 -18.14
C ILE A 795 17.29 1.80 -18.71
N SER A 796 16.99 2.99 -19.26
CA SER A 796 18.02 3.88 -19.77
C SER A 796 18.72 4.68 -18.66
N ILE A 797 18.04 4.97 -17.55
CA ILE A 797 18.64 5.55 -16.33
C ILE A 797 19.66 4.56 -15.73
N LEU A 798 19.30 3.27 -15.58
CA LEU A 798 20.24 2.21 -15.17
C LEU A 798 21.47 2.09 -16.10
N TYR A 799 21.27 2.32 -17.40
CA TYR A 799 22.32 2.27 -18.42
C TYR A 799 23.24 3.51 -18.45
N GLY A 800 22.86 4.62 -17.80
CA GLY A 800 23.60 5.88 -17.84
C GLY A 800 23.38 6.67 -19.14
N MET A 801 22.12 6.73 -19.58
CA MET A 801 21.59 7.57 -20.66
C MET A 801 20.13 7.91 -20.32
N PRO A 802 19.84 8.89 -19.44
CA PRO A 802 18.47 9.15 -18.99
C PRO A 802 17.61 9.67 -20.16
N LEU A 803 16.61 8.88 -20.57
CA LEU A 803 15.72 9.20 -21.67
C LEU A 803 14.32 9.56 -21.15
N VAL A 804 13.73 10.58 -21.78
CA VAL A 804 12.31 10.93 -21.66
C VAL A 804 11.65 10.72 -23.01
N ILE A 805 10.46 10.13 -23.01
CA ILE A 805 9.70 9.74 -24.20
C ILE A 805 8.39 10.53 -24.22
N ILE A 806 8.21 11.35 -25.25
CA ILE A 806 7.02 12.15 -25.49
C ILE A 806 6.22 11.46 -26.61
N PHE A 807 5.06 10.92 -26.30
CA PHE A 807 4.16 10.24 -27.25
C PHE A 807 3.13 11.19 -27.87
N ALA A 808 2.55 10.79 -29.00
CA ALA A 808 1.43 11.50 -29.63
C ALA A 808 0.05 11.17 -29.02
N THR A 809 0.02 10.55 -27.83
CA THR A 809 -1.20 10.32 -27.01
C THR A 809 -1.56 11.56 -26.17
N PRO A 810 -2.76 11.64 -25.57
CA PRO A 810 -3.16 12.73 -24.67
C PRO A 810 -2.22 12.92 -23.46
N LEU A 811 -2.28 14.09 -22.84
CA LEU A 811 -1.62 14.38 -21.55
C LEU A 811 -2.33 13.65 -20.41
N LEU A 812 -1.57 13.28 -19.35
CA LEU A 812 -2.12 12.83 -18.08
C LEU A 812 -2.92 13.97 -17.41
N PRO A 813 -3.96 13.69 -16.60
CA PRO A 813 -4.87 14.72 -16.07
C PRO A 813 -4.16 15.93 -15.41
N HIS A 814 -3.19 15.67 -14.55
CA HIS A 814 -2.41 16.68 -13.83
C HIS A 814 -1.46 17.52 -14.69
N GLN A 815 -1.33 17.25 -16.00
CA GLN A 815 -0.52 18.03 -16.93
C GLN A 815 -1.34 19.07 -17.72
N HIS A 816 -2.69 19.04 -17.64
CA HIS A 816 -3.54 20.00 -18.37
C HIS A 816 -3.67 21.34 -17.64
N ASP A 817 -3.44 21.39 -16.33
CA ASP A 817 -3.57 22.60 -15.50
C ASP A 817 -2.42 23.62 -15.65
N ILE A 818 -1.41 23.31 -16.48
CA ILE A 818 -0.22 24.13 -16.69
C ILE A 818 -0.22 24.65 -18.14
N PRO A 819 -0.56 25.94 -18.39
CA PRO A 819 -0.75 26.47 -19.76
C PRO A 819 0.48 26.33 -20.67
N GLU A 820 1.69 26.54 -20.14
CA GLU A 820 2.95 26.47 -20.88
C GLU A 820 3.32 25.03 -21.27
N VAL A 821 2.90 24.05 -20.47
CA VAL A 821 3.00 22.61 -20.77
C VAL A 821 2.03 22.26 -21.90
N LEU A 822 0.80 22.78 -21.85
CA LEU A 822 -0.22 22.52 -22.87
C LEU A 822 0.18 23.10 -24.24
N GLU A 823 0.58 24.37 -24.32
CA GLU A 823 0.92 25.05 -25.59
C GLU A 823 2.09 24.36 -26.32
N GLU A 824 3.22 24.10 -25.63
CA GLU A 824 4.36 23.41 -26.27
C GLU A 824 4.01 21.97 -26.65
N THR A 825 3.17 21.29 -25.86
CA THR A 825 2.73 19.93 -26.18
C THR A 825 1.83 19.91 -27.42
N GLU A 826 0.89 20.85 -27.56
CA GLU A 826 0.09 21.01 -28.77
C GLU A 826 0.95 21.35 -29.99
N ARG A 827 1.93 22.25 -29.83
CA ARG A 827 2.91 22.59 -30.88
C ARG A 827 3.72 21.36 -31.32
N ILE A 828 4.18 20.54 -30.38
CA ILE A 828 4.91 19.28 -30.64
C ILE A 828 4.01 18.23 -31.30
N ARG A 829 2.73 18.15 -30.93
CA ARG A 829 1.75 17.20 -31.51
C ARG A 829 1.29 17.60 -32.92
N ALA A 830 1.11 18.89 -33.19
CA ALA A 830 0.70 19.42 -34.50
C ALA A 830 1.68 19.08 -35.65
N GLU A 831 2.95 18.78 -35.32
CA GLU A 831 3.97 18.34 -36.27
C GLU A 831 3.98 16.81 -36.54
N GLN A 832 3.03 16.03 -36.02
CA GLN A 832 3.11 14.55 -36.00
C GLN A 832 1.99 13.83 -36.77
N GLY A 833 2.34 12.68 -37.36
CA GLY A 833 1.45 11.85 -38.17
C GLY A 833 0.56 10.88 -37.38
N PRO A 834 -0.26 10.06 -38.07
CA PRO A 834 -1.36 9.30 -37.47
C PRO A 834 -0.97 8.26 -36.41
N ILE A 835 -1.97 7.89 -35.62
CA ILE A 835 -1.85 7.06 -34.42
C ILE A 835 -1.72 5.56 -34.77
N SER A 836 -0.69 4.89 -34.24
CA SER A 836 -0.54 3.42 -34.25
C SER A 836 0.47 2.96 -33.18
N ALA A 837 0.75 1.65 -33.04
CA ALA A 837 1.50 1.09 -31.91
C ALA A 837 3.04 1.22 -32.04
N ASN A 838 3.66 2.15 -31.31
CA ASN A 838 5.09 2.42 -31.35
C ASN A 838 5.95 1.42 -30.54
N ARG A 839 6.22 0.27 -31.16
CA ARG A 839 7.03 -0.82 -30.57
C ARG A 839 8.41 -0.33 -30.08
N LEU A 840 9.14 0.43 -30.90
CA LEU A 840 10.52 0.83 -30.59
C LEU A 840 10.61 1.77 -29.37
N ALA A 841 9.67 2.72 -29.23
CA ALA A 841 9.61 3.59 -28.06
C ALA A 841 9.13 2.84 -26.80
N SER A 842 8.21 1.88 -26.93
CA SER A 842 7.72 1.10 -25.78
C SER A 842 8.79 0.24 -25.10
N LEU A 843 9.81 -0.22 -25.85
CA LEU A 843 10.97 -0.95 -25.32
C LEU A 843 11.84 -0.11 -24.36
N LEU A 844 11.77 1.23 -24.43
CA LEU A 844 12.43 2.10 -23.46
C LEU A 844 11.73 2.12 -22.11
N LEU A 845 10.49 1.63 -22.03
CA LEU A 845 9.65 1.70 -20.84
C LEU A 845 9.42 0.29 -20.25
N VAL A 846 10.45 -0.55 -20.36
CA VAL A 846 10.58 -1.77 -19.56
C VAL A 846 10.74 -1.40 -18.10
N ASP A 847 9.88 -1.96 -17.25
CA ASP A 847 9.91 -1.76 -15.81
C ASP A 847 11.08 -2.51 -15.18
N MET A 848 11.83 -1.81 -14.34
CA MET A 848 12.96 -2.34 -13.59
C MET A 848 12.63 -2.45 -12.09
N GLY A 849 11.37 -2.14 -11.73
CA GLY A 849 10.75 -2.14 -10.40
C GLY A 849 11.30 -1.05 -9.46
N ASN A 850 11.96 -0.02 -10.00
CA ASN A 850 12.77 0.92 -9.19
C ASN A 850 11.96 2.14 -8.70
N PHE A 851 10.63 2.09 -8.78
CA PHE A 851 9.74 3.06 -8.17
C PHE A 851 8.94 2.39 -7.04
N GLU A 852 9.05 2.97 -5.85
CA GLU A 852 8.07 2.92 -4.75
C GLU A 852 7.57 1.52 -4.33
N ASN A 853 8.51 0.67 -3.88
CA ASN A 853 8.28 -0.53 -3.06
C ASN A 853 7.35 -1.64 -3.60
N HIS A 854 6.77 -1.51 -4.79
CA HIS A 854 5.91 -2.54 -5.37
C HIS A 854 6.60 -3.90 -5.50
N ALA A 855 5.82 -4.97 -5.33
CA ALA A 855 6.26 -6.34 -5.49
C ALA A 855 6.86 -6.59 -6.89
N ALA A 856 7.76 -7.58 -6.99
CA ALA A 856 8.61 -7.78 -8.16
C ALA A 856 7.88 -8.30 -9.44
N GLU A 857 6.55 -8.37 -9.42
CA GLU A 857 5.69 -8.99 -10.43
C GLU A 857 5.89 -8.43 -11.84
N ASN A 858 6.06 -7.12 -11.97
CA ASN A 858 6.21 -6.42 -13.26
C ASN A 858 7.67 -6.25 -13.70
N PHE A 859 8.64 -6.79 -12.94
CA PHE A 859 10.04 -6.70 -13.32
C PHE A 859 10.29 -7.30 -14.72
N GLY A 860 10.83 -6.51 -15.64
CA GLY A 860 11.09 -6.96 -17.01
C GLY A 860 9.87 -6.99 -17.93
N THR A 861 8.71 -6.49 -17.53
CA THR A 861 7.56 -6.25 -18.42
C THR A 861 7.60 -4.81 -18.96
N ILE A 862 6.72 -4.44 -19.89
CA ILE A 862 6.52 -3.04 -20.30
C ILE A 862 5.50 -2.40 -19.33
N HIS A 863 5.79 -1.20 -18.85
CA HIS A 863 5.07 -0.54 -17.74
C HIS A 863 3.53 -0.64 -17.82
N PRO A 864 2.82 -1.00 -16.73
CA PRO A 864 1.37 -1.22 -16.75
C PRO A 864 0.55 -0.08 -17.39
N ASP A 865 0.87 1.18 -17.09
CA ASP A 865 0.19 2.36 -17.65
C ASP A 865 0.21 2.40 -19.19
N LEU A 866 1.23 1.80 -19.82
CA LEU A 866 1.28 1.71 -21.28
C LEU A 866 0.25 0.75 -21.85
N ASN A 867 -0.36 -0.14 -21.07
CA ASN A 867 -1.49 -0.93 -21.55
C ASN A 867 -2.73 -0.05 -21.76
N ARG A 868 -2.97 0.96 -20.90
CA ARG A 868 -3.99 2.02 -21.11
C ARG A 868 -3.75 2.76 -22.43
N PHE A 869 -2.50 3.13 -22.71
CA PHE A 869 -2.13 3.83 -23.95
C PHE A 869 -2.02 2.92 -25.18
N ARG A 870 -1.73 1.62 -25.04
CA ARG A 870 -1.69 0.65 -26.15
C ARG A 870 -3.07 0.39 -26.74
N ALA A 871 -4.13 0.46 -25.92
CA ALA A 871 -5.52 0.41 -26.40
C ALA A 871 -5.88 1.63 -27.27
N GLN A 872 -5.31 2.80 -26.99
CA GLN A 872 -5.54 4.05 -27.73
C GLN A 872 -4.58 4.24 -28.92
N GLY A 873 -3.44 3.55 -28.91
CA GLY A 873 -2.37 3.67 -29.91
C GLY A 873 -1.37 4.76 -29.54
N LEU A 874 -0.08 4.41 -29.50
CA LEU A 874 0.99 5.28 -28.97
C LEU A 874 1.44 6.41 -29.92
N GLY A 875 1.16 6.27 -31.22
CA GLY A 875 1.52 7.22 -32.27
C GLY A 875 3.03 7.41 -32.43
N ASN A 876 3.44 8.50 -33.10
CA ASN A 876 4.85 8.85 -33.18
C ASN A 876 5.39 9.27 -31.81
N ALA A 877 6.69 9.15 -31.60
CA ALA A 877 7.34 9.52 -30.34
C ALA A 877 8.56 10.42 -30.60
N ILE A 878 8.80 11.36 -29.68
CA ILE A 878 10.07 12.11 -29.59
C ILE A 878 10.80 11.63 -28.35
N VAL A 879 12.03 11.16 -28.54
CA VAL A 879 12.91 10.68 -27.49
C VAL A 879 14.02 11.71 -27.28
N ILE A 880 14.11 12.25 -26.06
CA ILE A 880 15.13 13.21 -25.65
C ILE A 880 16.03 12.61 -24.57
N ARG A 881 17.27 13.07 -24.49
CA ARG A 881 18.13 12.84 -23.33
C ARG A 881 17.96 13.97 -22.33
N LYS A 882 17.71 13.65 -21.06
CA LYS A 882 17.56 14.65 -19.99
C LYS A 882 18.89 15.33 -19.60
N ASP A 883 20.04 14.72 -19.96
CA ASP A 883 21.36 15.38 -19.90
C ASP A 883 21.70 16.22 -21.15
N GLN A 884 20.71 16.43 -22.05
CA GLN A 884 20.76 17.20 -23.30
C GLN A 884 21.91 16.85 -24.29
N LYS A 885 22.66 15.77 -24.04
CA LYS A 885 23.70 15.30 -24.95
C LYS A 885 23.11 14.81 -26.29
N PRO A 886 23.90 14.79 -27.38
CA PRO A 886 23.45 14.24 -28.66
C PRO A 886 22.95 12.80 -28.54
N LEU A 887 21.71 12.56 -28.98
CA LEU A 887 21.15 11.22 -29.16
C LEU A 887 21.20 10.85 -30.65
N SER A 888 21.86 9.74 -30.99
CA SER A 888 21.93 9.25 -32.35
C SER A 888 20.78 8.27 -32.65
N PRO A 889 20.07 8.41 -33.78
CA PRO A 889 19.03 7.47 -34.22
C PRO A 889 19.53 6.02 -34.25
N ALA A 890 20.65 5.77 -34.92
CA ALA A 890 21.25 4.44 -35.03
C ALA A 890 21.73 3.87 -33.68
N TYR A 891 22.12 4.72 -32.72
CA TYR A 891 22.45 4.29 -31.36
C TYR A 891 21.19 3.93 -30.57
N LEU A 892 20.12 4.72 -30.70
CA LEU A 892 18.84 4.46 -30.04
C LEU A 892 18.17 3.19 -30.59
N GLU A 893 18.14 3.00 -31.90
CA GLU A 893 17.64 1.78 -32.55
C GLU A 893 18.43 0.55 -32.10
N ALA A 894 19.77 0.61 -32.11
CA ALA A 894 20.61 -0.48 -31.62
C ALA A 894 20.36 -0.75 -30.12
N PHE A 895 20.17 0.28 -29.30
CA PHE A 895 19.86 0.14 -27.87
C PHE A 895 18.51 -0.53 -27.63
N CYS A 896 17.44 -0.11 -28.32
CA CYS A 896 16.13 -0.77 -28.24
C CYS A 896 16.19 -2.22 -28.77
N THR A 897 16.95 -2.48 -29.84
CA THR A 897 17.13 -3.85 -30.37
C THR A 897 17.91 -4.74 -29.38
N TRP A 898 18.89 -4.19 -28.65
CA TRP A 898 19.58 -4.90 -27.57
C TRP A 898 18.66 -5.19 -26.39
N ILE A 899 17.76 -4.25 -26.04
CA ILE A 899 16.71 -4.50 -25.05
C ILE A 899 15.84 -5.67 -25.51
N GLU A 900 15.35 -5.65 -26.75
CA GLU A 900 14.43 -6.66 -27.30
C GLU A 900 15.07 -8.05 -27.46
N GLU A 901 16.30 -8.15 -27.97
CA GLU A 901 16.94 -9.44 -28.29
C GLU A 901 17.73 -10.06 -27.12
N ASP A 902 18.35 -9.25 -26.25
CA ASP A 902 19.27 -9.74 -25.21
C ASP A 902 18.72 -9.55 -23.80
N LEU A 903 18.24 -8.35 -23.46
CA LEU A 903 17.84 -8.05 -22.08
C LEU A 903 16.46 -8.61 -21.74
N LEU A 904 15.44 -8.29 -22.54
CA LEU A 904 14.04 -8.61 -22.28
C LEU A 904 13.82 -10.12 -22.05
N PRO A 905 14.32 -11.05 -22.90
CA PRO A 905 14.15 -12.49 -22.65
C PRO A 905 14.78 -12.96 -21.33
N LYS A 906 15.84 -12.29 -20.88
CA LYS A 906 16.54 -12.60 -19.63
C LYS A 906 15.93 -11.91 -18.41
N PHE A 907 15.13 -10.88 -18.60
CA PHE A 907 14.32 -10.29 -17.55
C PHE A 907 12.99 -11.04 -17.40
N THR A 908 12.40 -11.54 -18.50
CA THR A 908 11.29 -12.49 -18.47
C THR A 908 11.69 -13.79 -17.77
N ASP A 909 12.79 -14.44 -18.16
CA ASP A 909 13.36 -15.62 -17.46
C ASP A 909 13.60 -15.35 -15.96
N ALA A 910 14.15 -14.19 -15.60
CA ALA A 910 14.33 -13.82 -14.20
C ALA A 910 13.00 -13.58 -13.45
N ASN A 911 11.99 -12.99 -14.10
CA ASN A 911 10.66 -12.78 -13.53
C ASN A 911 9.91 -14.11 -13.38
N GLU A 912 9.98 -15.02 -14.36
CA GLU A 912 9.46 -16.38 -14.25
C GLU A 912 10.12 -17.15 -13.10
N GLN A 913 11.45 -17.04 -12.93
CA GLN A 913 12.16 -17.62 -11.78
C GLN A 913 11.76 -16.99 -10.43
N ILE A 914 11.53 -15.67 -10.39
CA ILE A 914 11.02 -14.96 -9.20
C ILE A 914 9.61 -15.44 -8.85
N ARG A 915 8.69 -15.40 -9.82
CA ARG A 915 7.29 -15.87 -9.68
C ARG A 915 7.23 -17.35 -9.28
N TYR A 916 8.03 -18.22 -9.90
CA TYR A 916 8.08 -19.63 -9.56
C TYR A 916 8.62 -19.88 -8.14
N ALA A 917 9.65 -19.15 -7.71
CA ALA A 917 10.19 -19.26 -6.36
C ALA A 917 9.19 -18.78 -5.29
N LEU A 918 8.43 -17.71 -5.57
CA LEU A 918 7.35 -17.24 -4.71
C LEU A 918 6.16 -18.23 -4.68
N ALA A 919 5.80 -18.81 -5.83
CA ALA A 919 4.70 -19.75 -5.97
C ALA A 919 5.01 -21.21 -5.56
N THR A 920 6.18 -21.49 -4.96
CA THR A 920 6.56 -22.84 -4.50
C THR A 920 6.85 -22.93 -3.00
N GLU A 921 6.53 -21.90 -2.22
CA GLU A 921 6.65 -21.96 -0.76
C GLU A 921 5.38 -22.60 -0.15
N LEU A 922 5.55 -23.82 0.38
CA LEU A 922 4.52 -24.66 1.02
C LEU A 922 5.02 -25.28 2.35
N ASP A 923 6.12 -24.75 2.89
CA ASP A 923 6.73 -25.20 4.15
C ASP A 923 7.49 -24.04 4.81
N GLU A 924 6.82 -23.35 5.73
CA GLU A 924 7.35 -22.20 6.47
C GLU A 924 8.46 -22.59 7.46
N GLN A 925 8.63 -23.88 7.74
CA GLN A 925 9.64 -24.38 8.68
C GLN A 925 11.02 -24.55 8.02
N ASP A 926 11.17 -24.18 6.73
CA ASP A 926 12.41 -24.27 5.98
C ASP A 926 13.28 -22.99 6.10
N PRO A 927 14.37 -22.97 6.91
CA PRO A 927 15.27 -21.82 7.03
C PRO A 927 16.04 -21.47 5.74
N ARG A 928 15.83 -22.21 4.63
CA ARG A 928 16.30 -21.82 3.30
C ARG A 928 15.41 -20.73 2.66
N ALA A 929 14.20 -20.46 3.16
CA ALA A 929 13.31 -19.41 2.62
C ALA A 929 13.95 -18.02 2.61
N TRP A 930 14.49 -17.55 3.75
CA TRP A 930 15.26 -16.31 3.85
C TRP A 930 16.42 -16.25 2.84
N LYS A 931 17.10 -17.38 2.62
CA LYS A 931 18.18 -17.48 1.63
C LYS A 931 17.65 -17.39 0.19
N ARG A 932 16.49 -18.01 -0.11
CA ARG A 932 15.80 -17.89 -1.41
C ARG A 932 15.42 -16.43 -1.68
N GLY A 933 14.75 -15.74 -0.75
CA GLY A 933 14.40 -14.32 -0.88
C GLY A 933 15.61 -13.41 -1.12
N ALA A 934 16.70 -13.60 -0.36
CA ALA A 934 17.97 -12.92 -0.60
C ALA A 934 18.58 -13.25 -1.97
N ASP A 935 18.46 -14.47 -2.45
CA ASP A 935 18.91 -14.89 -3.79
C ASP A 935 18.01 -14.38 -4.94
N LEU A 936 16.72 -14.09 -4.70
CA LEU A 936 15.83 -13.38 -5.64
C LEU A 936 16.19 -11.90 -5.76
N ILE A 937 16.44 -11.20 -4.65
CA ILE A 937 16.94 -9.82 -4.66
C ILE A 937 18.27 -9.75 -5.42
N ARG A 938 19.18 -10.72 -5.18
CA ARG A 938 20.43 -10.87 -5.96
C ARG A 938 20.17 -11.20 -7.43
N LEU A 939 19.13 -11.97 -7.78
CA LEU A 939 18.81 -12.28 -9.18
C LEU A 939 18.40 -11.01 -9.93
N ARG A 940 17.54 -10.18 -9.32
CA ARG A 940 17.15 -8.87 -9.84
C ARG A 940 18.33 -7.90 -9.96
N GLN A 941 19.20 -7.80 -8.94
CA GLN A 941 20.42 -6.99 -9.00
C GLN A 941 21.38 -7.47 -10.12
N LYS A 942 21.55 -8.79 -10.31
CA LYS A 942 22.32 -9.35 -11.45
C LYS A 942 21.70 -8.99 -12.81
N MET A 943 20.39 -8.77 -12.90
CA MET A 943 19.74 -8.29 -14.13
C MET A 943 19.99 -6.80 -14.37
N TRP A 944 19.95 -5.96 -13.34
CA TRP A 944 20.40 -4.56 -13.44
C TRP A 944 21.86 -4.46 -13.92
N ASP A 945 22.73 -5.40 -13.55
CA ASP A 945 24.12 -5.47 -14.05
C ASP A 945 24.25 -5.93 -15.51
N ARG A 946 23.17 -6.45 -16.12
CA ARG A 946 23.12 -6.66 -17.58
C ARG A 946 23.01 -5.33 -18.34
N CYS A 947 22.33 -4.32 -17.78
CA CYS A 947 22.20 -2.96 -18.34
C CYS A 947 23.52 -2.15 -18.29
N SER A 948 24.60 -2.65 -18.89
CA SER A 948 25.92 -2.02 -18.90
C SER A 948 26.43 -1.74 -20.32
N ARG A 949 27.05 -0.57 -20.51
CA ARG A 949 27.68 -0.14 -21.78
C ARG A 949 28.65 -1.19 -22.35
N THR A 950 29.37 -1.89 -21.46
CA THR A 950 30.29 -2.98 -21.82
C THR A 950 29.59 -4.17 -22.47
N ARG A 951 28.38 -4.55 -22.01
CA ARG A 951 27.58 -5.61 -22.62
C ARG A 951 26.95 -5.16 -23.93
N PHE A 952 26.38 -3.97 -23.98
CA PHE A 952 25.86 -3.38 -25.23
C PHE A 952 26.91 -3.35 -26.33
N ASN A 953 28.11 -2.83 -26.04
CA ASN A 953 29.21 -2.76 -26.99
C ASN A 953 29.70 -4.16 -27.44
N ALA A 954 29.64 -5.17 -26.56
CA ALA A 954 29.98 -6.55 -26.92
C ALA A 954 28.91 -7.16 -27.85
N TRP A 955 27.63 -6.99 -27.53
CA TRP A 955 26.49 -7.44 -28.36
C TRP A 955 26.50 -6.75 -29.74
N CYS A 956 26.72 -5.43 -29.80
CA CYS A 956 26.86 -4.72 -31.08
C CYS A 956 28.02 -5.28 -31.92
N LYS A 957 29.16 -5.59 -31.29
CA LYS A 957 30.31 -6.20 -31.97
C LYS A 957 29.98 -7.60 -32.52
N GLU A 958 29.26 -8.41 -31.75
CA GLU A 958 28.80 -9.75 -32.15
C GLU A 958 27.83 -9.67 -33.35
N LYS A 959 26.87 -8.74 -33.30
CA LYS A 959 25.91 -8.45 -34.37
C LYS A 959 26.50 -7.69 -35.57
N GLY A 960 27.79 -7.33 -35.53
CA GLY A 960 28.47 -6.56 -36.58
C GLY A 960 28.07 -5.09 -36.69
N ILE A 961 27.29 -4.57 -35.72
CA ILE A 961 26.77 -3.21 -35.67
C ILE A 961 27.90 -2.22 -35.39
N LYS A 962 28.14 -1.31 -36.35
CA LYS A 962 29.21 -0.30 -36.27
C LYS A 962 28.65 1.06 -35.85
N LEU A 963 28.61 1.32 -34.54
CA LEU A 963 28.16 2.60 -33.96
C LEU A 963 29.08 3.81 -34.26
N GLY A 964 30.20 3.61 -34.95
CA GLY A 964 31.16 4.68 -35.27
C GLY A 964 31.79 5.34 -34.03
N GLN A 965 32.16 6.62 -34.15
CA GLN A 965 32.70 7.40 -33.02
C GLN A 965 31.63 7.75 -31.95
N LEU A 966 30.34 7.51 -32.23
CA LEU A 966 29.23 7.89 -31.34
C LEU A 966 29.20 7.10 -30.02
N GLY A 967 29.95 5.99 -29.92
CA GLY A 967 30.05 5.17 -28.72
C GLY A 967 30.94 5.71 -27.58
N GLN A 968 31.42 6.96 -27.65
CA GLN A 968 32.42 7.52 -26.71
C GLN A 968 31.92 8.68 -25.80
N LEU A 969 30.60 8.93 -25.69
CA LEU A 969 30.01 10.10 -24.96
C LEU A 969 29.07 9.77 -23.78
#